data_AF-A0A972VEI7-F1
#
_entry.id   AF-A0A972VEI7-F1
#
_cell.length_a   1.000
_cell.length_b   1.000
_cell.length_c   1.000
_cell.angle_alpha   90.00
_cell.angle_beta   90.00
_cell.angle_gamma   90.00
#
_symmetry.space_group_name_H-M   'P 1'
#
loop_
_entity.id
_entity.type
_entity.pdbx_description
1 polymer ?
#
loop_
_entity_poly.entity_id
_entity_poly.type
_entity_poly.pdbx_seq_one_letter_code
_entity_poly.pdbx_strand_id
1 'polypeptide(L)'
;MTHRKIRPALFCLLILSFGTTGFCAKSVSPGTARTSTTTAKADFPEPTLAEVRYGEHERHVLDFWKADSETPTPLAFVIHGGGWQGGSKERVSRFVDIERLLAAGISVAAINYRYVSHATDAGIEPPVKLPLYDAALALQFIRSKASEWHIDKTRIGAAGGSAGACSSLWLAYHDDLADPESPDLIARESTRLQCAAVIGAQTTLDPKQMKEWTPNSRYGGHAFGKRNFQQFLSERDSILPWIAEYSPYALVTPDDPPVCLLYSTPPALGQVQKDPTHTANFGVKLQEKCDSLGVPCEFVYTAGVKTRHTMASDFLIKILKAQVQPKTRDAPPAQAKNEVVPRPNVLFIAIDDLRPELGCYGADHIKSPNIDKLASQGVLFNRAYCQAPHCGPSRASLLTGVHTIRHGLVMSPEEIAPEALTLPDAFRKAGHYTVGNGKIFHQREDAAEQSWSEPPFSLVNGEEGNNHLTFHEEESADFILAKNNRGPFYEAPDVPDSTYIDGQTCDKVIKDMQRLAKRGKPFFLACGFVRPHLPFYAPKKYWDMYDRDEIEPAYNRYKPKNAPESLRGSGEFGSYHDRNIQYNSTEFHRIARHGYYACVSYADALVGRLLAELDKLALVDNTIVVLWGDHGWNLGEHNYWSKHNLLHNSTHAPLIISAPGFKQNVKTDGLVEFVDIYPTLCELVGIEPPKHLEGKSMVPLLREPGQFGKRAAFTKWRDGLVVTTRDFTYTEYDNKERMLFDRRKDPEENVNVAEAAEYQETVKALSKLLSEGWKRIQEPSE
;
A
#
# COMPACT_ATOMS: atom_id res chain seq x y z
N MET A 1 31.83 26.39 48.02
CA MET A 1 31.31 25.25 47.22
C MET A 1 30.73 25.85 45.94
N THR A 2 31.53 25.92 44.86
CA THR A 2 31.60 24.93 43.74
C THR A 2 30.32 24.95 42.89
N HIS A 3 30.31 25.33 41.60
CA HIS A 3 31.39 25.73 40.67
C HIS A 3 31.00 26.96 39.80
N ARG A 4 32.01 27.73 39.35
CA ARG A 4 31.87 28.88 38.44
C ARG A 4 32.08 28.48 36.98
N LYS A 5 31.34 29.13 36.07
CA LYS A 5 31.58 29.15 34.62
C LYS A 5 32.89 29.87 34.27
N ILE A 6 33.56 29.48 33.19
CA ILE A 6 34.69 30.20 32.57
C ILE A 6 34.39 30.43 31.06
N ARG A 7 34.94 31.53 30.52
CA ARG A 7 34.74 32.07 29.15
C ARG A 7 35.83 31.58 28.17
N PRO A 8 35.63 31.72 26.83
CA PRO A 8 36.61 31.31 25.80
C PRO A 8 37.65 32.40 25.44
N ALA A 9 38.82 31.93 24.97
CA ALA A 9 40.00 32.67 24.46
C ALA A 9 41.04 31.62 23.94
N LEU A 10 41.98 31.82 22.99
CA LEU A 10 42.23 32.82 21.92
C LEU A 10 43.34 32.27 20.97
N PHE A 11 43.64 32.93 19.83
CA PHE A 11 44.87 32.77 18.97
C PHE A 11 45.04 31.44 18.18
N CYS A 12 45.75 31.31 17.05
CA CYS A 12 46.39 32.20 16.02
C CYS A 12 46.54 31.34 14.71
N LEU A 13 46.94 31.77 13.49
CA LEU A 13 48.19 32.42 13.04
C LEU A 13 48.13 32.79 11.51
N LEU A 14 49.14 33.52 10.99
CA LEU A 14 49.32 34.10 9.63
C LEU A 14 49.76 33.10 8.51
N ILE A 15 49.37 33.22 7.22
CA ILE A 15 49.81 34.10 6.07
C ILE A 15 51.21 33.81 5.45
N LEU A 16 51.26 33.65 4.10
CA LEU A 16 52.29 34.05 3.09
C LEU A 16 51.73 33.66 1.68
N SER A 17 51.25 34.53 0.77
CA SER A 17 51.92 35.41 -0.24
C SER A 17 52.90 34.68 -1.19
N PHE A 18 52.97 34.85 -2.52
CA PHE A 18 52.59 35.89 -3.53
C PHE A 18 52.13 35.19 -4.84
N GLY A 19 51.54 35.80 -5.88
CA GLY A 19 51.09 37.17 -6.15
C GLY A 19 50.84 37.37 -7.68
N THR A 20 50.00 38.32 -8.09
CA THR A 20 49.77 38.69 -9.52
C THR A 20 49.53 40.20 -9.69
N THR A 21 49.89 40.72 -10.86
CA THR A 21 49.92 42.16 -11.22
C THR A 21 48.57 42.70 -11.73
N GLY A 22 48.32 44.01 -11.54
CA GLY A 22 47.17 44.74 -12.12
C GLY A 22 47.24 44.96 -13.66
N PHE A 23 46.41 45.79 -14.30
CA PHE A 23 45.72 46.99 -13.78
C PHE A 23 44.46 47.40 -14.61
N CYS A 24 43.74 48.40 -14.12
CA CYS A 24 42.47 49.02 -14.59
C CYS A 24 42.04 49.00 -16.08
N ALA A 25 40.77 48.59 -16.25
CA ALA A 25 39.63 49.33 -16.82
C ALA A 25 39.82 50.42 -17.92
N LYS A 26 39.03 50.28 -19.00
CA LYS A 26 38.36 51.39 -19.71
C LYS A 26 37.04 50.93 -20.35
N SER A 27 36.11 51.87 -20.50
CA SER A 27 34.72 51.69 -20.95
C SER A 27 34.54 51.55 -22.47
N VAL A 28 33.57 50.74 -22.92
CA VAL A 28 32.97 50.83 -24.27
C VAL A 28 31.46 50.52 -24.21
N SER A 29 30.68 51.30 -24.94
CA SER A 29 29.30 51.06 -25.35
C SER A 29 29.11 51.57 -26.78
N PRO A 30 28.03 51.24 -27.52
CA PRO A 30 27.39 49.95 -27.70
C PRO A 30 27.63 49.41 -29.13
N GLY A 31 27.78 48.10 -29.32
CA GLY A 31 28.22 47.50 -30.60
C GLY A 31 27.20 46.60 -31.30
N THR A 32 26.38 47.19 -32.18
CA THR A 32 25.67 46.57 -33.32
C THR A 32 25.02 45.18 -33.12
N ALA A 33 23.69 45.17 -33.07
CA ALA A 33 22.90 43.98 -33.33
C ALA A 33 23.25 43.35 -34.69
N ARG A 34 23.51 42.04 -34.72
CA ARG A 34 23.34 41.23 -35.95
C ARG A 34 21.94 40.65 -35.94
N THR A 35 21.10 41.24 -36.80
CA THR A 35 19.73 40.83 -37.08
C THR A 35 19.64 39.39 -37.57
N SER A 36 18.75 38.62 -36.93
CA SER A 36 17.96 37.52 -37.52
C SER A 36 18.53 36.80 -38.74
N THR A 37 19.22 35.68 -38.51
CA THR A 37 19.07 34.54 -39.42
C THR A 37 17.73 33.89 -39.11
N THR A 38 16.72 34.33 -39.86
CA THR A 38 15.38 33.75 -40.02
C THR A 38 15.24 32.34 -39.43
N THR A 39 14.64 32.25 -38.24
CA THR A 39 13.84 31.07 -37.91
C THR A 39 12.77 30.97 -38.99
N ALA A 40 12.71 29.84 -39.69
CA ALA A 40 11.51 29.51 -40.45
C ALA A 40 10.35 29.57 -39.46
N LYS A 41 9.25 30.24 -39.84
CA LYS A 41 8.01 30.18 -39.06
C LYS A 41 7.71 28.72 -38.78
N ALA A 42 7.39 28.40 -37.53
CA ALA A 42 6.85 27.09 -37.20
C ALA A 42 5.56 26.88 -38.04
N ASP A 43 5.46 25.75 -38.73
CA ASP A 43 4.25 25.33 -39.47
C ASP A 43 3.15 24.83 -38.49
N PHE A 44 3.09 25.40 -37.29
CA PHE A 44 2.21 25.04 -36.18
C PHE A 44 2.03 26.27 -35.26
N PRO A 45 0.94 26.36 -34.47
CA PRO A 45 0.64 27.53 -33.66
C PRO A 45 1.76 27.87 -32.66
N GLU A 46 1.90 29.16 -32.34
CA GLU A 46 2.75 29.62 -31.24
C GLU A 46 2.22 29.09 -29.89
N PRO A 47 3.09 28.78 -28.92
CA PRO A 47 2.67 28.31 -27.60
C PRO A 47 1.93 29.39 -26.81
N THR A 48 0.93 28.96 -26.02
CA THR A 48 0.20 29.80 -25.07
C THR A 48 1.11 30.34 -23.97
N LEU A 49 2.07 29.51 -23.52
CA LEU A 49 3.15 29.90 -22.62
C LEU A 49 4.47 29.36 -23.19
N ALA A 50 5.43 30.25 -23.48
CA ALA A 50 6.76 29.90 -23.98
C ALA A 50 7.82 29.98 -22.87
N GLU A 51 8.88 29.19 -22.98
CA GLU A 51 10.07 29.26 -22.09
C GLU A 51 9.75 29.18 -20.59
N VAL A 52 8.70 28.45 -20.22
CA VAL A 52 8.30 28.27 -18.82
C VAL A 52 9.36 27.44 -18.10
N ARG A 53 9.99 28.02 -17.09
CA ARG A 53 10.99 27.30 -16.27
C ARG A 53 10.31 26.32 -15.32
N TYR A 54 10.77 25.07 -15.35
CA TYR A 54 10.40 24.03 -14.38
C TYR A 54 11.53 23.71 -13.39
N GLY A 55 12.67 24.44 -13.48
CA GLY A 55 13.80 24.28 -12.58
C GLY A 55 14.95 25.25 -12.84
N GLU A 56 16.03 25.09 -12.08
CA GLU A 56 17.15 26.05 -12.02
C GLU A 56 18.08 25.99 -13.23
N HIS A 57 18.21 24.84 -13.93
CA HIS A 57 19.11 24.76 -15.08
C HIS A 57 18.55 25.53 -16.28
N GLU A 58 19.39 26.14 -17.11
CA GLU A 58 18.96 26.86 -18.33
C GLU A 58 18.15 26.01 -19.32
N ARG A 59 18.32 24.68 -19.26
CA ARG A 59 17.57 23.71 -20.07
C ARG A 59 16.28 23.20 -19.41
N HIS A 60 15.98 23.60 -18.18
CA HIS A 60 14.73 23.27 -17.50
C HIS A 60 13.61 24.22 -17.96
N VAL A 61 13.35 24.23 -19.27
CA VAL A 61 12.34 25.06 -19.93
C VAL A 61 11.36 24.20 -20.72
N LEU A 62 10.10 24.63 -20.76
CA LEU A 62 9.04 24.01 -21.55
C LEU A 62 8.17 25.04 -22.26
N ASP A 63 7.55 24.61 -23.36
CA ASP A 63 6.49 25.36 -24.03
C ASP A 63 5.16 24.62 -23.83
N PHE A 64 4.07 25.39 -23.65
CA PHE A 64 2.72 24.87 -23.41
C PHE A 64 1.71 25.49 -24.37
N TRP A 65 0.94 24.64 -25.05
CA TRP A 65 -0.19 25.00 -25.90
C TRP A 65 -1.48 24.54 -25.21
N LYS A 66 -2.31 25.50 -24.81
CA LYS A 66 -3.59 25.25 -24.16
C LYS A 66 -4.67 24.95 -25.21
N ALA A 67 -5.43 23.88 -25.04
CA ALA A 67 -6.64 23.63 -25.81
C ALA A 67 -7.84 24.38 -25.20
N ASP A 68 -8.71 24.92 -26.06
CA ASP A 68 -9.93 25.59 -25.64
C ASP A 68 -10.94 24.56 -25.09
N SER A 69 -11.33 24.73 -23.82
CA SER A 69 -12.31 23.87 -23.15
C SER A 69 -12.86 24.52 -21.88
N GLU A 70 -14.15 24.32 -21.61
CA GLU A 70 -14.80 24.69 -20.35
C GLU A 70 -14.38 23.78 -19.19
N THR A 71 -13.92 22.56 -19.47
CA THR A 71 -13.49 21.56 -18.47
C THR A 71 -11.99 21.24 -18.58
N PRO A 72 -11.32 20.78 -17.50
CA PRO A 72 -9.89 20.48 -17.54
C PRO A 72 -9.51 19.48 -18.66
N THR A 73 -8.54 19.87 -19.46
CA THR A 73 -8.12 19.17 -20.70
C THR A 73 -7.11 18.06 -20.40
N PRO A 74 -7.15 16.92 -21.11
CA PRO A 74 -6.00 16.03 -21.16
C PRO A 74 -4.75 16.72 -21.69
N LEU A 75 -3.58 16.12 -21.46
CA LEU A 75 -2.29 16.63 -21.93
C LEU A 75 -1.51 15.60 -22.76
N ALA A 76 -0.96 16.05 -23.87
CA ALA A 76 0.15 15.37 -24.57
C ALA A 76 1.50 15.95 -24.12
N PHE A 77 2.32 15.13 -23.46
CA PHE A 77 3.64 15.49 -22.94
C PHE A 77 4.76 15.03 -23.87
N VAL A 78 5.47 15.97 -24.50
CA VAL A 78 6.38 15.70 -25.63
C VAL A 78 7.84 15.85 -25.24
N ILE A 79 8.61 14.78 -25.38
CA ILE A 79 10.03 14.72 -25.04
C ILE A 79 10.85 14.59 -26.34
N HIS A 80 11.73 15.56 -26.59
CA HIS A 80 12.52 15.56 -27.82
C HIS A 80 13.58 14.45 -27.85
N GLY A 81 13.83 13.88 -29.03
CA GLY A 81 14.97 12.99 -29.29
C GLY A 81 16.31 13.73 -29.40
N GLY A 82 17.38 12.96 -29.59
CA GLY A 82 18.74 13.50 -29.76
C GLY A 82 19.84 12.76 -29.01
N GLY A 83 19.67 11.47 -28.69
CA GLY A 83 20.68 10.66 -27.99
C GLY A 83 21.02 11.15 -26.59
N TRP A 84 20.12 11.92 -25.95
CA TRP A 84 20.36 12.71 -24.74
C TRP A 84 21.61 13.62 -24.78
N GLN A 85 22.09 13.96 -25.98
CA GLN A 85 23.27 14.79 -26.24
C GLN A 85 22.93 16.06 -27.05
N GLY A 86 21.68 16.19 -27.46
CA GLY A 86 21.21 17.24 -28.36
C GLY A 86 19.69 17.20 -28.51
N GLY A 87 19.17 18.01 -29.43
CA GLY A 87 17.73 18.17 -29.66
C GLY A 87 17.14 19.30 -28.82
N SER A 88 15.89 19.66 -29.13
CA SER A 88 15.20 20.78 -28.49
C SER A 88 13.68 20.70 -28.66
N LYS A 89 12.92 21.34 -27.77
CA LYS A 89 11.45 21.34 -27.70
C LYS A 89 10.76 21.91 -28.95
N GLU A 90 11.40 22.82 -29.68
CA GLU A 90 10.87 23.44 -30.90
C GLU A 90 10.72 22.41 -32.05
N ARG A 91 11.24 21.19 -31.88
CA ARG A 91 11.04 20.06 -32.79
C ARG A 91 9.77 19.24 -32.50
N VAL A 92 8.90 19.71 -31.61
CA VAL A 92 7.63 19.08 -31.20
C VAL A 92 6.80 18.52 -32.37
N SER A 93 6.69 19.27 -33.47
CA SER A 93 5.95 18.86 -34.68
C SER A 93 6.48 17.62 -35.40
N ARG A 94 7.70 17.16 -35.06
CA ARG A 94 8.24 15.88 -35.56
C ARG A 94 7.75 14.66 -34.77
N PHE A 95 7.06 14.87 -33.66
CA PHE A 95 6.63 13.82 -32.73
C PHE A 95 5.11 13.78 -32.57
N VAL A 96 4.44 14.94 -32.62
CA VAL A 96 2.98 15.06 -32.59
C VAL A 96 2.50 16.17 -33.55
N ASP A 97 1.30 15.98 -34.07
CA ASP A 97 0.48 17.04 -34.69
C ASP A 97 -0.21 17.84 -33.56
N ILE A 98 0.22 19.09 -33.36
CA ILE A 98 -0.31 19.99 -32.31
C ILE A 98 -1.73 20.45 -32.65
N GLU A 99 -1.98 20.91 -33.87
CA GLU A 99 -3.29 21.45 -34.27
C GLU A 99 -4.39 20.40 -34.10
N ARG A 100 -4.10 19.15 -34.47
CA ARG A 100 -5.00 18.01 -34.31
C ARG A 100 -5.25 17.64 -32.84
N LEU A 101 -4.25 17.79 -31.96
CA LEU A 101 -4.43 17.58 -30.52
C LEU A 101 -5.27 18.69 -29.89
N LEU A 102 -4.97 19.96 -30.20
CA LEU A 102 -5.73 21.11 -29.71
C LEU A 102 -7.19 21.06 -30.20
N ALA A 103 -7.42 20.78 -31.48
CA ALA A 103 -8.77 20.59 -32.05
C ALA A 103 -9.51 19.37 -31.46
N ALA A 104 -8.79 18.41 -30.90
CA ALA A 104 -9.37 17.30 -30.15
C ALA A 104 -9.69 17.64 -28.69
N GLY A 105 -9.32 18.83 -28.19
CA GLY A 105 -9.49 19.24 -26.79
C GLY A 105 -8.37 18.76 -25.86
N ILE A 106 -7.17 18.52 -26.41
CA ILE A 106 -6.00 18.01 -25.68
C ILE A 106 -4.90 19.08 -25.74
N SER A 107 -4.51 19.60 -24.58
CA SER A 107 -3.39 20.54 -24.46
C SER A 107 -2.05 19.83 -24.73
N VAL A 108 -1.02 20.57 -25.10
CA VAL A 108 0.32 20.01 -25.41
C VAL A 108 1.38 20.71 -24.57
N ALA A 109 2.35 19.96 -24.04
CA ALA A 109 3.56 20.51 -23.43
C ALA A 109 4.80 19.87 -24.06
N ALA A 110 5.83 20.66 -24.40
CA ALA A 110 7.08 20.16 -24.95
C ALA A 110 8.28 20.66 -24.13
N ILE A 111 9.16 19.74 -23.71
CA ILE A 111 10.24 20.04 -22.75
C ILE A 111 11.63 20.02 -23.39
N ASN A 112 12.51 20.90 -22.92
CA ASN A 112 13.95 20.68 -22.91
C ASN A 112 14.36 19.97 -21.62
N TYR A 113 15.51 19.29 -21.61
CA TYR A 113 16.10 18.61 -20.45
C TYR A 113 17.64 18.67 -20.53
N ARG A 114 18.36 18.39 -19.44
CA ARG A 114 19.84 18.36 -19.41
C ARG A 114 20.38 17.12 -20.11
N TYR A 115 21.44 17.31 -20.88
CA TYR A 115 22.15 16.23 -21.56
C TYR A 115 23.04 15.41 -20.62
N VAL A 116 23.42 14.20 -21.08
CA VAL A 116 24.37 13.31 -20.38
C VAL A 116 25.77 13.92 -20.20
N SER A 117 26.14 14.93 -21.00
CA SER A 117 27.35 15.73 -20.78
C SER A 117 27.28 16.46 -19.43
N HIS A 118 26.18 17.16 -19.14
CA HIS A 118 26.01 17.86 -17.87
C HIS A 118 25.98 16.91 -16.67
N ALA A 119 25.53 15.65 -16.86
CA ALA A 119 25.63 14.62 -15.85
C ALA A 119 27.09 14.23 -15.59
N THR A 120 27.89 14.11 -16.64
CA THR A 120 29.34 13.86 -16.57
C THR A 120 30.06 15.01 -15.88
N ASP A 121 29.75 16.26 -16.25
CA ASP A 121 30.33 17.48 -15.65
C ASP A 121 29.97 17.62 -14.15
N ALA A 122 28.80 17.13 -13.75
CA ALA A 122 28.32 17.12 -12.37
C ALA A 122 28.71 15.86 -11.56
N GLY A 123 29.42 14.89 -12.16
CA GLY A 123 29.81 13.64 -11.48
C GLY A 123 28.64 12.68 -11.17
N ILE A 124 27.56 12.74 -11.96
CA ILE A 124 26.34 11.95 -11.77
C ILE A 124 26.40 10.66 -12.60
N GLU A 125 26.35 9.52 -11.92
CA GLU A 125 26.33 8.19 -12.54
C GLU A 125 25.01 7.43 -12.25
N PRO A 126 24.45 6.72 -13.25
CA PRO A 126 24.85 6.74 -14.65
C PRO A 126 24.42 8.05 -15.34
N PRO A 127 25.13 8.54 -16.38
CA PRO A 127 24.80 9.81 -17.02
C PRO A 127 23.36 9.96 -17.52
N VAL A 128 22.68 8.85 -17.89
CA VAL A 128 21.27 8.84 -18.34
C VAL A 128 20.27 9.16 -17.22
N LYS A 129 20.66 9.07 -15.95
CA LYS A 129 19.83 9.46 -14.80
C LYS A 129 19.35 10.90 -14.95
N LEU A 130 20.23 11.82 -15.36
CA LEU A 130 19.93 13.24 -15.44
C LEU A 130 18.80 13.60 -16.43
N PRO A 131 18.87 13.25 -17.73
CA PRO A 131 17.79 13.55 -18.67
C PRO A 131 16.46 12.88 -18.33
N LEU A 132 16.47 11.69 -17.73
CA LEU A 132 15.25 10.95 -17.37
C LEU A 132 14.57 11.57 -16.15
N TYR A 133 15.32 11.89 -15.09
CA TYR A 133 14.77 12.57 -13.92
C TYR A 133 14.39 14.04 -14.20
N ASP A 134 15.05 14.71 -15.16
CA ASP A 134 14.58 16.02 -15.66
C ASP A 134 13.22 15.92 -16.35
N ALA A 135 12.98 14.87 -17.13
CA ALA A 135 11.68 14.64 -17.77
C ALA A 135 10.58 14.29 -16.75
N ALA A 136 10.92 13.55 -15.70
CA ALA A 136 10.05 13.33 -14.54
C ALA A 136 9.70 14.65 -13.84
N LEU A 137 10.71 15.45 -13.47
CA LEU A 137 10.51 16.76 -12.82
C LEU A 137 9.62 17.69 -13.64
N ALA A 138 9.80 17.73 -14.97
CA ALA A 138 8.97 18.55 -15.84
C ALA A 138 7.50 18.09 -15.88
N LEU A 139 7.25 16.78 -15.88
CA LEU A 139 5.90 16.21 -15.79
C LEU A 139 5.23 16.53 -14.45
N GLN A 140 5.97 16.37 -13.35
CA GLN A 140 5.55 16.74 -12.01
C GLN A 140 5.22 18.25 -11.91
N PHE A 141 6.06 19.09 -12.49
CA PHE A 141 5.83 20.54 -12.54
C PHE A 141 4.54 20.87 -13.30
N ILE A 142 4.29 20.27 -14.47
CA ILE A 142 3.04 20.50 -15.22
C ILE A 142 1.81 20.06 -14.40
N ARG A 143 1.91 18.97 -13.66
CA ARG A 143 0.84 18.50 -12.75
C ARG A 143 0.59 19.46 -11.59
N SER A 144 1.66 20.05 -11.02
CA SER A 144 1.53 21.12 -10.00
C SER A 144 0.81 22.36 -10.57
N LYS A 145 0.93 22.59 -11.88
CA LYS A 145 0.26 23.66 -12.63
C LYS A 145 -1.13 23.30 -13.16
N ALA A 146 -1.64 22.11 -12.89
CA ALA A 146 -2.88 21.61 -13.50
C ALA A 146 -4.10 22.53 -13.29
N SER A 147 -4.27 23.10 -12.09
CA SER A 147 -5.37 24.05 -11.82
C SER A 147 -5.16 25.42 -12.49
N GLU A 148 -3.92 25.85 -12.69
CA GLU A 148 -3.58 27.14 -13.33
C GLU A 148 -3.79 27.05 -14.85
N TRP A 149 -3.38 25.91 -15.44
CA TRP A 149 -3.35 25.70 -16.88
C TRP A 149 -4.60 25.00 -17.42
N HIS A 150 -5.55 24.64 -16.54
CA HIS A 150 -6.80 23.91 -16.84
C HIS A 150 -6.55 22.53 -17.46
N ILE A 151 -5.67 21.77 -16.81
CA ILE A 151 -5.28 20.41 -17.20
C ILE A 151 -5.92 19.40 -16.24
N ASP A 152 -6.47 18.32 -16.79
CA ASP A 152 -6.81 17.14 -16.02
C ASP A 152 -5.54 16.33 -15.74
N LYS A 153 -5.00 16.46 -14.52
CA LYS A 153 -3.78 15.74 -14.15
C LYS A 153 -3.92 14.21 -14.14
N THR A 154 -5.11 13.64 -14.26
CA THR A 154 -5.26 12.17 -14.39
C THR A 154 -5.13 11.68 -15.83
N ARG A 155 -5.22 12.58 -16.83
CA ARG A 155 -5.22 12.24 -18.27
C ARG A 155 -4.03 12.86 -19.00
N ILE A 156 -2.83 12.35 -18.71
CA ILE A 156 -1.58 12.76 -19.38
C ILE A 156 -0.98 11.57 -20.14
N GLY A 157 -0.70 11.74 -21.43
CA GLY A 157 -0.02 10.75 -22.26
C GLY A 157 1.26 11.32 -22.86
N ALA A 158 2.31 10.51 -22.99
CA ALA A 158 3.61 11.00 -23.50
C ALA A 158 3.86 10.67 -24.97
N ALA A 159 4.67 11.49 -25.63
CA ALA A 159 5.20 11.21 -26.95
C ALA A 159 6.65 11.67 -27.10
N GLY A 160 7.34 11.11 -28.08
CA GLY A 160 8.73 11.45 -28.38
C GLY A 160 9.30 10.60 -29.50
N GLY A 161 10.53 10.90 -29.88
CA GLY A 161 11.29 10.11 -30.85
C GLY A 161 12.70 9.78 -30.38
N SER A 162 13.26 8.65 -30.81
CA SER A 162 14.64 8.25 -30.45
C SER A 162 14.86 8.22 -28.93
N ALA A 163 15.88 8.88 -28.39
CA ALA A 163 16.10 9.01 -26.94
C ALA A 163 14.90 9.62 -26.18
N GLY A 164 14.13 10.52 -26.80
CA GLY A 164 12.90 11.07 -26.24
C GLY A 164 11.80 10.01 -26.14
N ALA A 165 11.69 9.14 -27.16
CA ALA A 165 10.84 7.95 -27.11
C ALA A 165 11.26 6.96 -26.02
N CYS A 166 12.57 6.73 -25.83
CA CYS A 166 13.07 5.94 -24.70
C CYS A 166 12.69 6.57 -23.36
N SER A 167 12.71 7.90 -23.27
CA SER A 167 12.34 8.65 -22.05
C SER A 167 10.82 8.61 -21.79
N SER A 168 9.98 8.69 -22.83
CA SER A 168 8.52 8.51 -22.72
C SER A 168 8.14 7.09 -22.32
N LEU A 169 8.82 6.06 -22.85
CA LEU A 169 8.61 4.68 -22.43
C LEU A 169 9.14 4.42 -21.00
N TRP A 170 10.25 5.07 -20.62
CA TRP A 170 10.73 5.03 -19.23
C TRP A 170 9.69 5.63 -18.28
N LEU A 171 9.15 6.83 -18.54
CA LEU A 171 8.05 7.38 -17.72
C LEU A 171 6.77 6.52 -17.73
N ALA A 172 6.51 5.77 -18.81
CA ALA A 172 5.37 4.86 -18.87
C ALA A 172 5.57 3.59 -18.01
N TYR A 173 6.80 3.09 -17.93
CA TYR A 173 7.13 1.78 -17.33
C TYR A 173 7.93 1.84 -16.03
N HIS A 174 8.44 3.01 -15.64
CA HIS A 174 9.07 3.21 -14.34
C HIS A 174 8.01 3.34 -13.24
N ASP A 175 8.38 2.97 -12.01
CA ASP A 175 7.56 3.24 -10.83
C ASP A 175 7.29 4.73 -10.67
N ASP A 176 6.22 5.08 -9.93
CA ASP A 176 5.93 6.48 -9.65
C ASP A 176 7.08 7.12 -8.85
N LEU A 177 7.47 8.34 -9.24
CA LEU A 177 8.50 9.14 -8.57
C LEU A 177 7.89 10.24 -7.69
N ALA A 178 6.57 10.20 -7.46
CA ALA A 178 5.95 10.97 -6.39
C ALA A 178 6.60 10.65 -5.04
N ASP A 179 7.06 11.68 -4.34
CA ASP A 179 7.44 11.65 -2.94
C ASP A 179 6.42 12.48 -2.14
N PRO A 180 5.37 11.86 -1.57
CA PRO A 180 4.31 12.57 -0.84
C PRO A 180 4.83 13.36 0.36
N GLU A 181 5.94 12.91 0.96
CA GLU A 181 6.55 13.49 2.15
C GLU A 181 7.55 14.61 1.82
N SER A 182 7.94 14.75 0.55
CA SER A 182 8.87 15.80 0.10
C SER A 182 8.40 17.19 0.52
N PRO A 183 9.28 18.07 1.02
CA PRO A 183 8.93 19.48 1.24
C PRO A 183 8.69 20.24 -0.08
N ASP A 184 9.14 19.71 -1.23
CA ASP A 184 8.85 20.26 -2.54
C ASP A 184 7.49 19.76 -3.05
N LEU A 185 6.56 20.69 -3.27
CA LEU A 185 5.22 20.39 -3.78
C LEU A 185 5.23 19.84 -5.21
N ILE A 186 6.28 20.10 -5.99
CA ILE A 186 6.44 19.53 -7.33
C ILE A 186 6.73 18.03 -7.19
N ALA A 187 7.71 17.65 -6.37
CA ALA A 187 8.10 16.25 -6.15
C ALA A 187 6.96 15.35 -5.61
N ARG A 188 5.90 15.92 -5.02
CA ARG A 188 4.69 15.19 -4.58
C ARG A 188 3.76 14.75 -5.72
N GLU A 189 3.88 15.35 -6.91
CA GLU A 189 3.03 15.00 -8.04
C GLU A 189 3.50 13.69 -8.69
N SER A 190 2.55 12.94 -9.26
CA SER A 190 2.83 11.65 -9.91
C SER A 190 3.63 11.79 -11.21
N THR A 191 4.48 10.81 -11.54
CA THR A 191 5.08 10.68 -12.89
C THR A 191 4.34 9.70 -13.79
N ARG A 192 3.30 9.02 -13.30
CA ARG A 192 2.57 8.01 -14.09
C ARG A 192 1.84 8.65 -15.27
N LEU A 193 1.80 7.89 -16.38
CA LEU A 193 1.15 8.27 -17.64
C LEU A 193 -0.06 7.37 -17.90
N GLN A 194 -1.06 7.90 -18.61
CA GLN A 194 -2.21 7.13 -19.09
C GLN A 194 -1.90 6.35 -20.39
N CYS A 195 -0.91 6.80 -21.17
CA CYS A 195 -0.44 6.14 -22.40
C CYS A 195 0.91 6.72 -22.88
N ALA A 196 1.57 6.05 -23.84
CA ALA A 196 2.69 6.63 -24.58
C ALA A 196 2.65 6.28 -26.08
N ALA A 197 2.94 7.24 -26.95
CA ALA A 197 3.00 7.05 -28.40
C ALA A 197 4.35 7.54 -28.96
N VAL A 198 5.18 6.62 -29.43
CA VAL A 198 6.62 6.87 -29.59
C VAL A 198 7.18 6.43 -30.95
N ILE A 199 8.16 7.19 -31.46
CA ILE A 199 8.71 7.01 -32.81
C ILE A 199 10.17 6.55 -32.76
N GLY A 200 10.48 5.42 -33.39
CA GLY A 200 11.86 4.91 -33.52
C GLY A 200 12.54 4.69 -32.16
N ALA A 201 11.83 4.12 -31.20
CA ALA A 201 12.29 3.99 -29.82
C ALA A 201 13.49 3.04 -29.68
N GLN A 202 14.43 3.38 -28.78
CA GLN A 202 15.36 2.40 -28.24
C GLN A 202 14.67 1.75 -27.04
N THR A 203 14.02 0.61 -27.25
CA THR A 203 13.19 -0.03 -26.22
C THR A 203 14.00 -0.76 -25.16
N THR A 204 15.27 -1.08 -25.44
CA THR A 204 16.21 -1.63 -24.46
C THR A 204 17.46 -0.76 -24.36
N LEU A 205 18.08 -0.78 -23.18
CA LEU A 205 19.43 -0.29 -22.90
C LEU A 205 20.40 -1.43 -22.53
N ASP A 206 20.09 -2.70 -22.84
CA ASP A 206 21.00 -3.84 -22.68
C ASP A 206 21.84 -4.09 -23.95
N PRO A 207 23.19 -3.98 -23.90
CA PRO A 207 24.06 -4.16 -25.07
C PRO A 207 24.07 -5.58 -25.63
N LYS A 208 23.81 -6.61 -24.81
CA LYS A 208 23.70 -8.00 -25.26
C LYS A 208 22.43 -8.21 -26.07
N GLN A 209 21.29 -7.75 -25.54
CA GLN A 209 20.01 -7.75 -26.26
C GLN A 209 20.12 -6.98 -27.57
N MET A 210 20.68 -5.76 -27.53
CA MET A 210 20.92 -4.95 -28.74
C MET A 210 21.72 -5.70 -29.82
N LYS A 211 22.74 -6.49 -29.44
CA LYS A 211 23.55 -7.28 -30.39
C LYS A 211 22.83 -8.51 -30.92
N GLU A 212 22.11 -9.21 -30.05
CA GLU A 212 21.33 -10.38 -30.42
C GLU A 212 20.22 -10.02 -31.42
N TRP A 213 19.51 -8.92 -31.17
CA TRP A 213 18.41 -8.49 -32.03
C TRP A 213 18.89 -7.78 -33.30
N THR A 214 20.03 -7.09 -33.23
CA THR A 214 20.62 -6.32 -34.34
C THR A 214 22.17 -6.38 -34.28
N PRO A 215 22.84 -7.27 -35.04
CA PRO A 215 24.27 -7.52 -34.91
C PRO A 215 25.19 -6.30 -35.08
N ASN A 216 24.77 -5.28 -35.84
CA ASN A 216 25.52 -4.03 -36.02
C ASN A 216 25.10 -2.88 -35.06
N SER A 217 24.39 -3.20 -33.97
CA SER A 217 24.12 -2.26 -32.88
C SER A 217 25.37 -1.55 -32.37
N ARG A 218 25.22 -0.24 -32.13
CA ARG A 218 26.29 0.71 -31.77
C ARG A 218 25.85 1.85 -30.84
N TYR A 219 24.60 1.87 -30.39
CA TYR A 219 24.02 2.92 -29.54
C TYR A 219 24.07 2.53 -28.04
N GLY A 220 23.78 3.47 -27.14
CA GLY A 220 23.47 3.20 -25.73
C GLY A 220 24.63 3.37 -24.75
N GLY A 221 25.88 3.14 -25.15
CA GLY A 221 27.03 3.18 -24.21
C GLY A 221 27.18 4.48 -23.42
N HIS A 222 26.91 5.62 -24.06
CA HIS A 222 26.97 6.95 -23.42
C HIS A 222 25.94 7.13 -22.28
N ALA A 223 24.86 6.35 -22.25
CA ALA A 223 23.89 6.37 -21.16
C ALA A 223 24.51 5.95 -19.82
N PHE A 224 25.55 5.10 -19.87
CA PHE A 224 26.25 4.54 -18.71
C PHE A 224 27.75 4.89 -18.71
N GLY A 225 28.12 6.04 -19.31
CA GLY A 225 29.50 6.54 -19.33
C GLY A 225 30.50 5.72 -20.18
N LYS A 226 30.02 4.77 -21.00
CA LYS A 226 30.88 3.88 -21.80
C LYS A 226 31.23 4.53 -23.13
N ARG A 227 32.54 4.58 -23.45
CA ARG A 227 33.12 5.34 -24.58
C ARG A 227 32.65 4.84 -25.96
N ASN A 228 32.36 3.55 -26.07
CA ASN A 228 31.90 2.93 -27.30
C ASN A 228 31.10 1.65 -27.00
N PHE A 229 30.49 1.07 -28.04
CA PHE A 229 29.65 -0.12 -27.88
C PHE A 229 30.43 -1.38 -27.44
N GLN A 230 31.70 -1.51 -27.81
CA GLN A 230 32.51 -2.66 -27.39
C GLN A 230 32.73 -2.64 -25.88
N GLN A 231 33.08 -1.48 -25.32
CA GLN A 231 33.20 -1.27 -23.87
C GLN A 231 31.85 -1.50 -23.17
N PHE A 232 30.76 -0.96 -23.74
CA PHE A 232 29.41 -1.14 -23.23
C PHE A 232 29.02 -2.62 -23.12
N LEU A 233 29.35 -3.43 -24.13
CA LEU A 233 29.10 -4.87 -24.13
C LEU A 233 30.03 -5.64 -23.17
N SER A 234 31.33 -5.32 -23.14
CA SER A 234 32.28 -6.04 -22.28
C SER A 234 32.10 -5.75 -20.79
N GLU A 235 31.64 -4.55 -20.44
CA GLU A 235 31.39 -4.14 -19.06
C GLU A 235 29.93 -4.34 -18.62
N ARG A 236 29.09 -4.97 -19.46
CA ARG A 236 27.64 -5.14 -19.25
C ARG A 236 27.28 -5.58 -17.84
N ASP A 237 27.99 -6.56 -17.30
CA ASP A 237 27.62 -7.18 -16.02
C ASP A 237 27.82 -6.20 -14.83
N SER A 238 28.73 -5.21 -14.97
CA SER A 238 28.91 -4.13 -13.99
C SER A 238 27.77 -3.09 -13.99
N ILE A 239 26.98 -3.01 -15.07
CA ILE A 239 25.90 -2.04 -15.26
C ILE A 239 24.52 -2.70 -15.30
N LEU A 240 24.41 -3.99 -14.99
CA LEU A 240 23.14 -4.72 -14.91
C LEU A 240 22.10 -4.05 -13.98
N PRO A 241 22.45 -3.51 -12.79
CA PRO A 241 21.50 -2.77 -11.97
C PRO A 241 20.93 -1.53 -12.68
N TRP A 242 21.78 -0.76 -13.36
CA TRP A 242 21.36 0.41 -14.14
C TRP A 242 20.56 0.02 -15.39
N ILE A 243 20.85 -1.13 -16.01
CA ILE A 243 20.01 -1.66 -17.10
C ILE A 243 18.60 -1.97 -16.57
N ALA A 244 18.47 -2.54 -15.36
CA ALA A 244 17.16 -2.78 -14.74
C ALA A 244 16.41 -1.47 -14.42
N GLU A 245 17.10 -0.43 -13.94
CA GLU A 245 16.52 0.87 -13.55
C GLU A 245 16.14 1.76 -14.75
N TYR A 246 16.86 1.69 -15.87
CA TYR A 246 16.74 2.65 -16.97
C TYR A 246 16.28 2.07 -18.32
N SER A 247 16.24 0.75 -18.50
CA SER A 247 15.84 0.11 -19.77
C SER A 247 14.32 -0.13 -19.83
N PRO A 248 13.56 0.45 -20.79
CA PRO A 248 12.11 0.24 -20.86
C PRO A 248 11.69 -1.25 -20.97
N TYR A 249 12.47 -2.06 -21.68
CA TYR A 249 12.26 -3.52 -21.80
C TYR A 249 12.43 -4.27 -20.47
N ALA A 250 13.27 -3.76 -19.56
CA ALA A 250 13.45 -4.35 -18.23
C ALA A 250 12.36 -3.89 -17.24
N LEU A 251 11.77 -2.72 -17.49
CA LEU A 251 10.82 -2.05 -16.61
C LEU A 251 9.35 -2.45 -16.83
N VAL A 252 8.96 -2.89 -18.03
CA VAL A 252 7.55 -3.10 -18.38
C VAL A 252 6.85 -4.19 -17.54
N THR A 253 5.69 -3.84 -17.00
CA THR A 253 4.84 -4.62 -16.09
C THR A 253 3.41 -4.80 -16.64
N PRO A 254 2.64 -5.84 -16.24
CA PRO A 254 1.25 -6.05 -16.70
C PRO A 254 0.30 -4.85 -16.56
N ASP A 255 0.52 -4.02 -15.54
CA ASP A 255 -0.33 -2.89 -15.17
C ASP A 255 0.14 -1.55 -15.74
N ASP A 256 1.11 -1.60 -16.67
CA ASP A 256 1.56 -0.42 -17.37
C ASP A 256 0.59 0.07 -18.45
N PRO A 257 0.61 1.39 -18.73
CA PRO A 257 -0.33 2.01 -19.64
C PRO A 257 -0.12 1.52 -21.10
N PRO A 258 -1.18 1.55 -21.92
CA PRO A 258 -1.09 1.15 -23.32
C PRO A 258 -0.10 2.03 -24.10
N VAL A 259 0.71 1.41 -24.94
CA VAL A 259 1.70 2.11 -25.79
C VAL A 259 1.49 1.88 -27.28
N CYS A 260 1.97 2.83 -28.08
CA CYS A 260 2.09 2.69 -29.53
C CYS A 260 3.54 2.93 -29.97
N LEU A 261 4.10 1.99 -30.73
CA LEU A 261 5.49 1.99 -31.20
C LEU A 261 5.54 2.12 -32.72
N LEU A 262 5.95 3.29 -33.21
CA LEU A 262 5.96 3.65 -34.63
C LEU A 262 7.38 3.56 -35.22
N TYR A 263 7.57 2.80 -36.31
CA TYR A 263 8.86 2.66 -36.99
C TYR A 263 8.74 2.86 -38.51
N SER A 264 9.80 3.38 -39.14
CA SER A 264 9.82 3.72 -40.56
C SER A 264 10.28 2.59 -41.50
N THR A 265 10.61 1.41 -40.96
CA THR A 265 11.13 0.26 -41.70
C THR A 265 10.57 -1.04 -41.12
N PRO A 266 10.40 -2.11 -41.93
CA PRO A 266 10.03 -3.43 -41.41
C PRO A 266 11.12 -4.00 -40.48
N PRO A 267 10.74 -4.88 -39.54
CA PRO A 267 11.70 -5.60 -38.70
C PRO A 267 12.46 -6.68 -39.48
N ALA A 268 13.70 -6.91 -39.09
CA ALA A 268 14.57 -7.97 -39.59
C ALA A 268 15.51 -8.42 -38.45
N LEU A 269 14.97 -9.22 -37.53
CA LEU A 269 15.67 -9.73 -36.35
C LEU A 269 16.92 -10.52 -36.74
N GLY A 270 18.02 -10.31 -36.00
CA GLY A 270 19.30 -10.98 -36.23
C GLY A 270 20.04 -10.52 -37.50
N GLN A 271 19.51 -9.55 -38.26
CA GLN A 271 20.13 -9.04 -39.48
C GLN A 271 20.74 -7.64 -39.29
N VAL A 272 21.79 -7.34 -40.06
CA VAL A 272 22.44 -6.02 -40.11
C VAL A 272 21.45 -4.98 -40.64
N GLN A 273 21.27 -3.89 -39.90
CA GLN A 273 20.32 -2.81 -40.24
C GLN A 273 21.02 -1.57 -40.78
N LYS A 274 20.39 -0.88 -41.75
CA LYS A 274 20.90 0.41 -42.26
C LYS A 274 20.94 1.48 -41.16
N ASP A 275 19.87 1.55 -40.37
CA ASP A 275 19.81 2.31 -39.12
C ASP A 275 19.60 1.34 -37.95
N PRO A 276 20.67 0.88 -37.28
CA PRO A 276 20.57 0.00 -36.12
C PRO A 276 20.14 0.72 -34.83
N THR A 277 19.95 2.05 -34.86
CA THR A 277 19.53 2.83 -33.68
C THR A 277 18.02 3.00 -33.66
N HIS A 278 17.37 3.17 -34.81
CA HIS A 278 15.91 3.33 -34.93
C HIS A 278 15.23 2.12 -35.59
N THR A 279 15.81 0.93 -35.45
CA THR A 279 15.30 -0.32 -36.04
C THR A 279 14.01 -0.81 -35.37
N ALA A 280 13.08 -1.28 -36.19
CA ALA A 280 11.84 -1.91 -35.76
C ALA A 280 12.04 -3.22 -34.96
N ASN A 281 13.25 -3.79 -34.95
CA ASN A 281 13.61 -4.93 -34.10
C ASN A 281 13.38 -4.63 -32.61
N PHE A 282 13.62 -3.39 -32.18
CA PHE A 282 13.30 -2.91 -30.83
C PHE A 282 11.80 -2.94 -30.54
N GLY A 283 10.99 -2.57 -31.53
CA GLY A 283 9.52 -2.59 -31.44
C GLY A 283 8.98 -4.01 -31.33
N VAL A 284 9.44 -4.93 -32.18
CA VAL A 284 9.03 -6.34 -32.13
C VAL A 284 9.34 -6.95 -30.77
N LYS A 285 10.55 -6.77 -30.24
CA LYS A 285 10.91 -7.38 -28.95
C LYS A 285 10.18 -6.77 -27.77
N LEU A 286 9.96 -5.46 -27.75
CA LEU A 286 9.10 -4.87 -26.72
C LEU A 286 7.66 -5.34 -26.85
N GLN A 287 7.11 -5.46 -28.06
CA GLN A 287 5.76 -6.00 -28.27
C GLN A 287 5.66 -7.45 -27.78
N GLU A 288 6.57 -8.35 -28.17
CA GLU A 288 6.61 -9.73 -27.66
C GLU A 288 6.60 -9.78 -26.12
N LYS A 289 7.34 -8.86 -25.46
CA LYS A 289 7.38 -8.76 -24.01
C LYS A 289 6.06 -8.21 -23.43
N CYS A 290 5.48 -7.18 -24.04
CA CYS A 290 4.17 -6.63 -23.65
C CYS A 290 3.05 -7.67 -23.80
N ASP A 291 2.99 -8.37 -24.94
CA ASP A 291 2.03 -9.43 -25.23
C ASP A 291 2.14 -10.57 -24.19
N SER A 292 3.37 -10.95 -23.80
CA SER A 292 3.61 -11.95 -22.74
C SER A 292 3.15 -11.53 -21.34
N LEU A 293 2.89 -10.24 -21.14
CA LEU A 293 2.45 -9.63 -19.88
C LEU A 293 1.00 -9.11 -19.94
N GLY A 294 0.31 -9.22 -21.08
CA GLY A 294 -1.02 -8.64 -21.27
C GLY A 294 -1.07 -7.11 -21.43
N VAL A 295 0.08 -6.46 -21.59
CA VAL A 295 0.20 -5.00 -21.75
C VAL A 295 -0.16 -4.60 -23.19
N PRO A 296 -1.14 -3.71 -23.42
CA PRO A 296 -1.52 -3.34 -24.78
C PRO A 296 -0.40 -2.56 -25.50
N CYS A 297 0.20 -3.17 -26.52
CA CYS A 297 1.27 -2.57 -27.32
C CYS A 297 0.94 -2.58 -28.82
N GLU A 298 0.56 -1.44 -29.38
CA GLU A 298 0.33 -1.29 -30.83
C GLU A 298 1.66 -1.02 -31.55
N PHE A 299 2.25 -2.05 -32.15
CA PHE A 299 3.44 -1.93 -33.00
C PHE A 299 3.06 -1.66 -34.46
N VAL A 300 3.64 -0.61 -35.04
CA VAL A 300 3.34 -0.14 -36.40
C VAL A 300 4.64 0.09 -37.15
N TYR A 301 4.70 -0.41 -38.39
CA TYR A 301 5.70 0.01 -39.35
C TYR A 301 5.08 0.28 -40.73
N THR A 302 5.69 1.20 -41.48
CA THR A 302 5.15 1.82 -42.71
C THR A 302 5.00 0.87 -43.91
N ALA A 303 5.16 -0.44 -43.75
CA ALA A 303 5.10 -1.43 -44.84
C ALA A 303 4.11 -2.57 -44.54
N GLY A 304 2.82 -2.35 -44.80
CA GLY A 304 1.88 -3.44 -45.11
C GLY A 304 1.03 -4.02 -43.98
N VAL A 305 1.03 -3.45 -42.76
CA VAL A 305 0.10 -3.87 -41.69
C VAL A 305 -1.18 -3.02 -41.73
N LYS A 306 -2.36 -3.67 -41.63
CA LYS A 306 -3.65 -2.98 -41.37
C LYS A 306 -3.71 -2.51 -39.91
N THR A 307 -3.07 -1.38 -39.59
CA THR A 307 -3.08 -0.81 -38.23
C THR A 307 -4.24 0.16 -38.01
N ARG A 308 -4.51 0.51 -36.74
CA ARG A 308 -5.60 1.44 -36.38
C ARG A 308 -5.11 2.89 -36.27
N HIS A 309 -3.84 3.09 -35.92
CA HIS A 309 -3.22 4.42 -35.85
C HIS A 309 -1.88 4.41 -36.61
N THR A 310 -1.61 5.45 -37.39
CA THR A 310 -0.34 5.64 -38.11
C THR A 310 0.44 6.87 -37.64
N MET A 311 -0.18 7.71 -36.80
CA MET A 311 0.44 8.88 -36.17
C MET A 311 0.31 8.80 -34.65
N ALA A 312 1.31 9.31 -33.92
CA ALA A 312 1.30 9.31 -32.46
C ALA A 312 0.09 10.07 -31.88
N SER A 313 -0.27 11.21 -32.49
CA SER A 313 -1.45 12.00 -32.10
C SER A 313 -2.75 11.20 -32.18
N ASP A 314 -2.95 10.31 -33.16
CA ASP A 314 -4.19 9.54 -33.27
C ASP A 314 -4.39 8.57 -32.09
N PHE A 315 -3.30 7.92 -31.67
CA PHE A 315 -3.31 7.04 -30.50
C PHE A 315 -3.53 7.83 -29.21
N LEU A 316 -2.82 8.96 -29.03
CA LEU A 316 -3.03 9.87 -27.89
C LEU A 316 -4.48 10.34 -27.82
N ILE A 317 -5.05 10.82 -28.94
CA ILE A 317 -6.45 11.28 -29.02
C ILE A 317 -7.41 10.17 -28.62
N LYS A 318 -7.20 8.94 -29.12
CA LYS A 318 -8.06 7.81 -28.77
C LYS A 318 -8.04 7.50 -27.28
N ILE A 319 -6.86 7.40 -26.66
CA ILE A 319 -6.76 6.99 -25.25
C ILE A 319 -7.18 8.13 -24.31
N LEU A 320 -6.69 9.35 -24.52
CA LEU A 320 -6.93 10.50 -23.63
C LEU A 320 -8.39 11.02 -23.68
N LYS A 321 -9.13 10.72 -24.75
CA LYS A 321 -10.58 11.03 -24.85
C LYS A 321 -11.49 9.88 -24.44
N ALA A 322 -10.98 8.67 -24.26
CA ALA A 322 -11.77 7.59 -23.70
C ALA A 322 -12.02 7.87 -22.21
N GLN A 323 -13.28 7.82 -21.77
CA GLN A 323 -13.61 7.88 -20.34
C GLN A 323 -13.24 6.54 -19.69
N VAL A 324 -11.97 6.39 -19.33
CA VAL A 324 -11.41 5.19 -18.72
C VAL A 324 -10.65 5.61 -17.47
N GLN A 325 -11.04 5.03 -16.33
CA GLN A 325 -10.30 5.12 -15.07
C GLN A 325 -8.83 4.75 -15.32
N PRO A 326 -7.83 5.51 -14.84
CA PRO A 326 -6.44 5.09 -14.94
C PRO A 326 -6.28 3.71 -14.28
N LYS A 327 -5.67 2.75 -14.99
CA LYS A 327 -5.15 1.55 -14.32
C LYS A 327 -4.02 2.01 -13.40
N THR A 328 -4.18 1.76 -12.10
CA THR A 328 -3.09 1.87 -11.13
C THR A 328 -2.09 0.75 -11.37
N ARG A 329 -0.80 1.04 -11.18
CA ARG A 329 0.27 0.06 -11.31
C ARG A 329 0.33 -0.77 -10.04
N ASP A 330 -0.24 -1.95 -10.07
CA ASP A 330 0.08 -2.98 -9.09
C ASP A 330 1.47 -3.55 -9.48
N ALA A 331 2.45 -3.53 -8.59
CA ALA A 331 3.80 -3.96 -8.99
C ALA A 331 3.86 -5.50 -9.16
N PRO A 332 4.68 -6.05 -10.08
CA PRO A 332 4.64 -7.49 -10.36
C PRO A 332 5.34 -8.37 -9.31
N PRO A 333 5.07 -9.68 -9.30
CA PRO A 333 5.91 -10.67 -8.63
C PRO A 333 7.24 -10.87 -9.38
N ALA A 334 8.30 -11.20 -8.65
CA ALA A 334 9.60 -11.52 -9.23
C ALA A 334 9.54 -12.84 -10.01
N GLN A 335 9.77 -12.81 -11.34
CA GLN A 335 10.02 -14.03 -12.11
C GLN A 335 11.48 -14.43 -12.02
N ALA A 336 11.72 -15.51 -11.27
CA ALA A 336 12.98 -16.22 -11.28
C ALA A 336 13.26 -16.85 -12.66
N LYS A 337 14.52 -17.30 -12.82
CA LYS A 337 14.90 -18.28 -13.85
C LYS A 337 14.07 -19.57 -13.67
N ASN A 338 14.09 -20.47 -14.66
CA ASN A 338 13.40 -21.77 -14.61
C ASN A 338 13.87 -22.69 -13.45
N GLU A 339 13.42 -22.37 -12.25
CA GLU A 339 13.27 -23.22 -11.08
C GLU A 339 11.80 -23.07 -10.64
N VAL A 340 11.22 -24.14 -10.09
CA VAL A 340 9.85 -24.08 -9.57
C VAL A 340 9.87 -23.23 -8.30
N VAL A 341 9.55 -21.93 -8.42
CA VAL A 341 9.36 -21.05 -7.27
C VAL A 341 8.21 -21.65 -6.44
N PRO A 342 8.47 -22.09 -5.19
CA PRO A 342 7.41 -22.65 -4.36
C PRO A 342 6.36 -21.57 -4.09
N ARG A 343 5.07 -21.94 -4.11
CA ARG A 343 4.05 -21.05 -3.55
C ARG A 343 4.37 -20.83 -2.06
N PRO A 344 4.27 -19.59 -1.54
CA PRO A 344 4.58 -19.34 -0.15
C PRO A 344 3.57 -20.00 0.78
N ASN A 345 4.04 -20.35 1.98
CA ASN A 345 3.20 -20.76 3.09
C ASN A 345 2.46 -19.54 3.67
N VAL A 346 1.43 -19.81 4.46
CA VAL A 346 0.77 -18.78 5.30
C VAL A 346 0.74 -19.24 6.75
N LEU A 347 1.23 -18.39 7.66
CA LEU A 347 0.94 -18.46 9.10
C LEU A 347 -0.10 -17.38 9.42
N PHE A 348 -1.31 -17.81 9.75
CA PHE A 348 -2.47 -16.95 9.96
C PHE A 348 -2.82 -16.87 11.44
N ILE A 349 -2.39 -15.79 12.11
CA ILE A 349 -2.52 -15.58 13.56
C ILE A 349 -3.73 -14.69 13.85
N ALA A 350 -4.75 -15.24 14.50
CA ALA A 350 -5.90 -14.51 15.00
C ALA A 350 -5.78 -14.35 16.53
N ILE A 351 -6.05 -13.16 17.06
CA ILE A 351 -6.04 -12.89 18.50
C ILE A 351 -7.38 -12.27 18.90
N ASP A 352 -8.12 -12.98 19.75
CA ASP A 352 -9.50 -12.66 20.13
C ASP A 352 -9.58 -11.45 21.10
N ASP A 353 -10.49 -10.51 20.83
CA ASP A 353 -10.65 -9.25 21.60
C ASP A 353 -9.40 -8.32 21.65
N LEU A 354 -8.40 -8.51 20.77
CA LEU A 354 -7.21 -7.66 20.71
C LEU A 354 -7.48 -6.33 20.00
N ARG A 355 -7.44 -5.22 20.74
CA ARG A 355 -7.41 -3.85 20.19
C ARG A 355 -5.97 -3.43 19.85
N PRO A 356 -5.75 -2.27 19.19
CA PRO A 356 -4.41 -1.72 18.92
C PRO A 356 -3.60 -1.26 20.16
N GLU A 357 -3.76 -1.92 21.31
CA GLU A 357 -3.01 -1.67 22.54
C GLU A 357 -1.66 -2.43 22.48
N LEU A 358 -0.77 -1.99 21.60
CA LEU A 358 0.54 -2.59 21.33
C LEU A 358 1.61 -1.50 21.19
N GLY A 359 2.86 -1.79 21.55
CA GLY A 359 3.99 -0.86 21.42
C GLY A 359 4.17 -0.37 19.98
N CYS A 360 4.04 -1.26 18.99
CA CYS A 360 4.09 -0.90 17.58
C CYS A 360 2.94 0.01 17.11
N TYR A 361 1.84 0.12 17.86
CA TYR A 361 0.77 1.11 17.63
C TYR A 361 0.91 2.39 18.50
N GLY A 362 1.93 2.45 19.37
CA GLY A 362 2.21 3.60 20.26
C GLY A 362 1.70 3.44 21.69
N ALA A 363 1.25 2.25 22.10
CA ALA A 363 0.88 1.96 23.48
C ALA A 363 2.12 1.61 24.32
N ASP A 364 2.98 2.61 24.58
CA ASP A 364 4.29 2.45 25.27
C ASP A 364 4.19 1.82 26.68
N HIS A 365 3.00 1.85 27.28
CA HIS A 365 2.72 1.16 28.55
C HIS A 365 2.72 -0.37 28.41
N ILE A 366 2.33 -0.92 27.26
CA ILE A 366 2.27 -2.36 26.98
C ILE A 366 3.64 -2.96 26.69
N LYS A 367 3.86 -4.22 27.10
CA LYS A 367 5.03 -5.02 26.75
C LYS A 367 4.66 -6.03 25.67
N SER A 368 4.83 -5.65 24.41
CA SER A 368 4.56 -6.48 23.21
C SER A 368 5.76 -6.64 22.25
N PRO A 369 6.99 -6.96 22.74
CA PRO A 369 8.19 -6.92 21.92
C PRO A 369 8.21 -7.89 20.73
N ASN A 370 7.44 -8.98 20.74
CA ASN A 370 7.45 -9.98 19.67
C ASN A 370 6.49 -9.61 18.52
N ILE A 371 5.33 -9.05 18.84
CA ILE A 371 4.39 -8.46 17.88
C ILE A 371 5.00 -7.17 17.30
N ASP A 372 5.72 -6.39 18.10
CA ASP A 372 6.46 -5.22 17.63
C ASP A 372 7.60 -5.64 16.67
N LYS A 373 8.29 -6.75 16.96
CA LYS A 373 9.24 -7.37 16.02
C LYS A 373 8.55 -7.80 14.73
N LEU A 374 7.37 -8.42 14.78
CA LEU A 374 6.60 -8.77 13.58
C LEU A 374 6.23 -7.53 12.75
N ALA A 375 5.81 -6.44 13.40
CA ALA A 375 5.57 -5.16 12.72
C ALA A 375 6.83 -4.63 12.01
N SER A 376 8.00 -4.75 12.65
CA SER A 376 9.28 -4.37 12.03
C SER A 376 9.66 -5.25 10.83
N GLN A 377 9.07 -6.44 10.69
CA GLN A 377 9.32 -7.39 9.59
C GLN A 377 8.30 -7.27 8.44
N GLY A 378 7.28 -6.42 8.56
CA GLY A 378 6.22 -6.28 7.57
C GLY A 378 5.61 -4.87 7.51
N VAL A 379 4.32 -4.84 7.20
CA VAL A 379 3.50 -3.62 7.09
C VAL A 379 2.43 -3.64 8.17
N LEU A 380 2.38 -2.59 8.98
CA LEU A 380 1.38 -2.36 10.03
C LEU A 380 0.31 -1.41 9.52
N PHE A 381 -0.96 -1.76 9.68
CA PHE A 381 -2.10 -0.98 9.21
C PHE A 381 -2.72 -0.18 10.37
N ASN A 382 -2.54 1.15 10.39
CA ASN A 382 -3.06 2.04 11.44
C ASN A 382 -4.61 2.16 11.45
N ARG A 383 -5.30 1.56 10.47
CA ARG A 383 -6.72 1.84 10.13
C ARG A 383 -7.44 0.62 9.57
N ALA A 384 -7.42 -0.50 10.30
CA ALA A 384 -8.09 -1.74 9.89
C ALA A 384 -9.38 -2.00 10.69
N TYR A 385 -10.50 -2.16 9.97
CA TYR A 385 -11.84 -2.20 10.59
C TYR A 385 -12.57 -3.54 10.38
N CYS A 386 -13.17 -4.03 11.47
CA CYS A 386 -14.02 -5.22 11.46
C CYS A 386 -15.42 -4.92 10.91
N GLN A 387 -16.07 -5.91 10.30
CA GLN A 387 -17.44 -5.76 9.78
C GLN A 387 -18.50 -5.81 10.89
N ALA A 388 -18.17 -6.36 12.06
CA ALA A 388 -19.00 -6.31 13.26
C ALA A 388 -18.15 -6.37 14.54
N PRO A 389 -18.49 -5.61 15.61
CA PRO A 389 -17.76 -5.61 16.89
C PRO A 389 -18.20 -6.79 17.79
N HIS A 390 -18.08 -8.01 17.25
CA HIS A 390 -18.36 -9.27 17.92
C HIS A 390 -17.68 -10.43 17.17
N CYS A 391 -17.00 -11.32 17.89
CA CYS A 391 -16.17 -12.41 17.34
C CYS A 391 -16.81 -13.16 16.15
N GLY A 392 -18.00 -13.76 16.35
CA GLY A 392 -18.75 -14.54 15.35
C GLY A 392 -18.87 -13.89 13.97
N PRO A 393 -19.70 -12.83 13.83
CA PRO A 393 -19.89 -12.14 12.57
C PRO A 393 -18.59 -11.57 11.98
N SER A 394 -17.64 -11.08 12.79
CA SER A 394 -16.36 -10.56 12.28
C SER A 394 -15.52 -11.66 11.63
N ARG A 395 -15.30 -12.77 12.35
CA ARG A 395 -14.51 -13.91 11.88
C ARG A 395 -15.14 -14.55 10.65
N ALA A 396 -16.46 -14.77 10.68
CA ALA A 396 -17.19 -15.32 9.55
C ALA A 396 -17.15 -14.38 8.32
N SER A 397 -17.20 -13.06 8.53
CA SER A 397 -17.09 -12.07 7.45
C SER A 397 -15.70 -12.06 6.81
N LEU A 398 -14.61 -12.02 7.59
CA LEU A 398 -13.24 -12.14 7.07
C LEU A 398 -13.07 -13.46 6.31
N LEU A 399 -13.42 -14.58 6.93
CA LEU A 399 -13.14 -15.91 6.41
C LEU A 399 -14.00 -16.29 5.21
N THR A 400 -15.10 -15.58 4.94
CA THR A 400 -15.88 -15.70 3.68
C THR A 400 -15.55 -14.60 2.67
N GLY A 401 -15.06 -13.43 3.12
CA GLY A 401 -14.83 -12.24 2.30
C GLY A 401 -16.11 -11.45 1.98
N VAL A 402 -17.18 -11.67 2.75
CA VAL A 402 -18.52 -11.13 2.57
C VAL A 402 -18.91 -10.34 3.82
N HIS A 403 -19.44 -9.13 3.68
CA HIS A 403 -19.88 -8.32 4.82
C HIS A 403 -21.11 -8.94 5.50
N THR A 404 -21.35 -8.55 6.74
CA THR A 404 -22.54 -8.97 7.51
C THR A 404 -23.80 -8.24 7.03
N ILE A 405 -24.35 -8.65 5.88
CA ILE A 405 -25.44 -7.95 5.18
C ILE A 405 -26.85 -8.20 5.73
N ARG A 406 -27.08 -9.33 6.41
CA ARG A 406 -28.43 -9.77 6.82
C ARG A 406 -28.89 -9.04 8.10
N HIS A 407 -30.20 -8.80 8.19
CA HIS A 407 -30.84 -8.30 9.41
C HIS A 407 -30.83 -9.38 10.50
N GLY A 408 -29.82 -9.38 11.36
CA GLY A 408 -29.72 -10.30 12.48
C GLY A 408 -28.33 -10.33 13.11
N LEU A 409 -28.23 -11.03 14.25
CA LEU A 409 -26.96 -11.47 14.81
C LEU A 409 -26.58 -12.76 14.09
N VAL A 410 -25.82 -12.63 13.02
CA VAL A 410 -25.30 -13.76 12.24
C VAL A 410 -24.00 -14.23 12.85
N MET A 411 -23.86 -15.53 13.12
CA MET A 411 -22.83 -16.06 14.01
C MET A 411 -21.84 -17.02 13.34
N SER A 412 -22.23 -17.65 12.22
CA SER A 412 -21.42 -18.62 11.47
C SER A 412 -21.26 -18.23 9.98
N PRO A 413 -20.23 -18.75 9.27
CA PRO A 413 -20.06 -18.50 7.84
C PRO A 413 -21.22 -19.07 6.99
N GLU A 414 -21.81 -20.20 7.39
CA GLU A 414 -22.97 -20.81 6.71
C GLU A 414 -24.21 -19.92 6.76
N GLU A 415 -24.40 -19.14 7.83
CA GLU A 415 -25.52 -18.21 7.95
C GLU A 415 -25.30 -16.90 7.15
N ILE A 416 -24.05 -16.42 7.07
CA ILE A 416 -23.67 -15.23 6.28
C ILE A 416 -23.80 -15.54 4.78
N ALA A 417 -23.07 -16.55 4.31
CA ALA A 417 -22.91 -16.87 2.91
C ALA A 417 -22.74 -18.39 2.70
N PRO A 418 -23.84 -19.18 2.68
CA PRO A 418 -23.79 -20.65 2.66
C PRO A 418 -23.10 -21.26 1.42
N GLU A 419 -23.00 -20.50 0.33
CA GLU A 419 -22.35 -20.92 -0.92
C GLU A 419 -20.93 -20.33 -1.09
N ALA A 420 -20.47 -19.48 -0.18
CA ALA A 420 -19.16 -18.85 -0.27
C ALA A 420 -18.02 -19.84 0.01
N LEU A 421 -16.98 -19.80 -0.82
CA LEU A 421 -15.72 -20.47 -0.51
C LEU A 421 -15.05 -19.75 0.66
N THR A 422 -14.73 -20.45 1.74
CA THR A 422 -13.95 -19.87 2.84
C THR A 422 -12.47 -19.72 2.45
N LEU A 423 -11.76 -18.77 3.07
CA LEU A 423 -10.33 -18.52 2.85
C LEU A 423 -9.50 -19.81 2.93
N PRO A 424 -9.64 -20.66 3.97
CA PRO A 424 -8.93 -21.94 3.99
C PRO A 424 -9.37 -22.92 2.91
N ASP A 425 -10.66 -23.00 2.52
CA ASP A 425 -11.10 -23.90 1.45
C ASP A 425 -10.55 -23.48 0.08
N ALA A 426 -10.46 -22.17 -0.20
CA ALA A 426 -9.82 -21.67 -1.41
C ALA A 426 -8.32 -22.04 -1.47
N PHE A 427 -7.60 -21.90 -0.35
CA PHE A 427 -6.22 -22.35 -0.23
C PHE A 427 -6.07 -23.87 -0.40
N ARG A 428 -6.97 -24.65 0.21
CA ARG A 428 -7.02 -26.11 0.08
C ARG A 428 -7.24 -26.55 -1.37
N LYS A 429 -8.19 -25.91 -2.06
CA LYS A 429 -8.50 -26.13 -3.48
C LYS A 429 -7.34 -25.69 -4.39
N ALA A 430 -6.57 -24.67 -4.00
CA ALA A 430 -5.34 -24.27 -4.68
C ALA A 430 -4.14 -25.21 -4.43
N GLY A 431 -4.28 -26.20 -3.54
CA GLY A 431 -3.26 -27.23 -3.30
C GLY A 431 -2.39 -27.03 -2.05
N HIS A 432 -2.66 -26.01 -1.24
CA HIS A 432 -2.04 -25.88 0.09
C HIS A 432 -2.62 -26.92 1.04
N TYR A 433 -1.79 -27.40 1.98
CA TYR A 433 -2.30 -28.20 3.10
C TYR A 433 -2.77 -27.27 4.22
N THR A 434 -4.05 -27.32 4.54
CA THR A 434 -4.71 -26.36 5.46
C THR A 434 -4.95 -26.97 6.84
N VAL A 435 -4.49 -26.29 7.90
CA VAL A 435 -4.63 -26.73 9.30
C VAL A 435 -5.12 -25.58 10.17
N GLY A 436 -6.20 -25.80 10.93
CA GLY A 436 -6.76 -24.84 11.87
C GLY A 436 -6.52 -25.27 13.32
N ASN A 437 -5.88 -24.41 14.11
CA ASN A 437 -5.67 -24.61 15.55
C ASN A 437 -6.16 -23.40 16.35
N GLY A 438 -6.89 -23.63 17.44
CA GLY A 438 -7.42 -22.58 18.32
C GLY A 438 -8.71 -21.93 17.82
N LYS A 439 -8.95 -20.67 18.20
CA LYS A 439 -10.13 -19.89 17.80
C LYS A 439 -9.90 -19.16 16.47
N ILE A 440 -10.25 -19.80 15.34
CA ILE A 440 -10.19 -19.20 14.00
C ILE A 440 -11.57 -18.73 13.57
N PHE A 441 -12.45 -19.69 13.26
CA PHE A 441 -13.90 -19.47 13.28
C PHE A 441 -14.40 -19.33 14.74
N HIS A 442 -15.69 -19.09 14.92
CA HIS A 442 -16.25 -18.86 16.25
C HIS A 442 -16.47 -20.16 17.01
N GLN A 443 -17.05 -21.15 16.34
CA GLN A 443 -17.04 -22.55 16.77
C GLN A 443 -15.93 -23.30 16.02
N ARG A 444 -15.61 -24.50 16.50
CA ARG A 444 -14.60 -25.37 15.88
C ARG A 444 -15.16 -26.08 14.65
N GLU A 445 -16.47 -26.30 14.66
CA GLU A 445 -17.26 -27.04 13.69
C GLU A 445 -17.62 -26.18 12.46
N ASP A 446 -17.68 -24.85 12.63
CA ASP A 446 -17.90 -23.85 11.58
C ASP A 446 -17.00 -24.12 10.37
N ALA A 447 -17.63 -24.36 9.22
CA ALA A 447 -17.01 -24.66 7.94
C ALA A 447 -15.89 -25.73 7.98
N ALA A 448 -15.87 -26.63 8.97
CA ALA A 448 -14.66 -27.40 9.29
C ALA A 448 -14.28 -28.39 8.18
N GLU A 449 -15.26 -29.11 7.63
CA GLU A 449 -15.05 -30.12 6.58
C GLU A 449 -14.67 -29.49 5.22
N GLN A 450 -15.15 -28.27 4.90
CA GLN A 450 -14.70 -27.54 3.73
C GLN A 450 -13.38 -26.76 3.94
N SER A 451 -13.10 -26.25 5.13
CA SER A 451 -11.95 -25.35 5.34
C SER A 451 -10.62 -26.10 5.47
N TRP A 452 -10.62 -27.25 6.13
CA TRP A 452 -9.39 -27.88 6.63
C TRP A 452 -9.03 -29.17 5.87
N SER A 453 -7.74 -29.51 5.88
CA SER A 453 -7.21 -30.75 5.29
C SER A 453 -7.16 -31.92 6.29
N GLU A 454 -7.43 -31.62 7.56
CA GLU A 454 -7.56 -32.53 8.69
C GLU A 454 -8.45 -31.85 9.75
N PRO A 455 -9.09 -32.58 10.69
CA PRO A 455 -9.99 -31.98 11.67
C PRO A 455 -9.30 -30.88 12.48
N PRO A 456 -9.91 -29.67 12.60
CA PRO A 456 -9.31 -28.59 13.36
C PRO A 456 -9.21 -28.96 14.84
N PHE A 457 -8.20 -28.41 15.52
CA PHE A 457 -8.00 -28.57 16.96
C PHE A 457 -8.39 -27.29 17.68
N SER A 458 -9.24 -27.36 18.69
CA SER A 458 -9.57 -26.22 19.53
C SER A 458 -10.00 -26.69 20.92
N LEU A 459 -9.53 -26.00 21.95
CA LEU A 459 -9.91 -26.22 23.35
C LEU A 459 -10.87 -25.15 23.87
N VAL A 460 -11.33 -24.21 23.02
CA VAL A 460 -12.21 -23.10 23.43
C VAL A 460 -13.45 -23.63 24.15
N ASN A 461 -14.09 -24.65 23.58
CA ASN A 461 -15.25 -25.34 24.16
C ASN A 461 -14.89 -26.78 24.62
N GLY A 462 -13.68 -26.97 25.14
CA GLY A 462 -13.19 -28.29 25.58
C GLY A 462 -14.04 -28.93 26.68
N GLU A 463 -14.20 -30.25 26.58
CA GLU A 463 -14.84 -31.10 27.59
C GLU A 463 -13.92 -31.31 28.82
N GLU A 464 -14.44 -32.00 29.85
CA GLU A 464 -13.68 -32.45 31.04
C GLU A 464 -12.93 -31.35 31.83
N GLY A 465 -13.31 -30.08 31.68
CA GLY A 465 -12.78 -28.98 32.48
C GLY A 465 -11.44 -28.40 32.02
N ASN A 466 -11.00 -28.65 30.79
CA ASN A 466 -9.87 -27.95 30.16
C ASN A 466 -10.37 -27.09 28.97
N ASN A 467 -10.77 -25.85 29.25
CA ASN A 467 -11.25 -24.90 28.25
C ASN A 467 -10.95 -23.43 28.61
N HIS A 468 -11.44 -22.46 27.82
CA HIS A 468 -11.11 -21.03 28.01
C HIS A 468 -11.62 -20.42 29.34
N LEU A 469 -12.52 -21.11 30.05
CA LEU A 469 -13.10 -20.70 31.34
C LEU A 469 -12.44 -21.40 32.54
N THR A 470 -11.56 -22.38 32.29
CA THR A 470 -10.82 -23.10 33.35
C THR A 470 -9.91 -22.13 34.09
N PHE A 471 -10.11 -22.04 35.40
CA PHE A 471 -9.26 -21.31 36.33
C PHE A 471 -8.29 -22.27 37.02
N HIS A 472 -7.14 -21.76 37.45
CA HIS A 472 -6.05 -22.56 38.05
C HIS A 472 -5.55 -22.01 39.40
N GLU A 473 -6.00 -20.82 39.81
CA GLU A 473 -5.76 -20.30 41.16
C GLU A 473 -6.76 -20.94 42.15
N GLU A 474 -6.27 -21.44 43.29
CA GLU A 474 -7.12 -22.11 44.31
C GLU A 474 -8.23 -21.18 44.82
N GLU A 475 -7.91 -19.90 45.05
CA GLU A 475 -8.84 -18.86 45.47
C GLU A 475 -9.95 -18.57 44.44
N SER A 476 -9.71 -18.82 43.14
CA SER A 476 -10.75 -18.66 42.10
C SER A 476 -11.95 -19.60 42.33
N ALA A 477 -11.77 -20.70 43.08
CA ALA A 477 -12.85 -21.63 43.43
C ALA A 477 -13.88 -21.05 44.42
N ASP A 478 -13.51 -20.04 45.21
CA ASP A 478 -14.44 -19.34 46.12
C ASP A 478 -15.31 -18.30 45.38
N PHE A 479 -14.98 -18.00 44.12
CA PHE A 479 -15.57 -16.93 43.32
C PHE A 479 -16.30 -17.46 42.08
N ILE A 480 -17.31 -18.31 42.30
CA ILE A 480 -18.16 -18.87 41.22
C ILE A 480 -19.49 -18.13 41.11
N LEU A 481 -19.79 -17.59 39.94
CA LEU A 481 -21.06 -16.94 39.65
C LEU A 481 -22.18 -17.98 39.48
N ALA A 482 -23.02 -18.10 40.51
CA ALA A 482 -24.10 -19.10 40.59
C ALA A 482 -25.07 -19.14 39.38
N LYS A 483 -25.20 -18.03 38.63
CA LYS A 483 -26.07 -17.94 37.45
C LYS A 483 -25.65 -18.85 36.29
N ASN A 484 -24.35 -19.09 36.12
CA ASN A 484 -23.79 -19.78 34.95
C ASN A 484 -22.53 -20.61 35.26
N ASN A 485 -22.19 -20.77 36.54
CA ASN A 485 -21.04 -21.54 37.03
C ASN A 485 -19.69 -21.10 36.45
N ARG A 486 -19.53 -19.81 36.12
CA ARG A 486 -18.26 -19.23 35.68
C ARG A 486 -17.48 -18.66 36.86
N GLY A 487 -16.16 -18.80 36.83
CA GLY A 487 -15.24 -18.24 37.81
C GLY A 487 -15.11 -16.71 37.73
N PRO A 488 -14.08 -16.13 38.37
CA PRO A 488 -13.83 -14.70 38.35
C PRO A 488 -13.48 -14.18 36.96
N PHE A 489 -13.63 -12.87 36.72
CA PHE A 489 -13.22 -12.29 35.44
C PHE A 489 -11.69 -12.20 35.24
N TYR A 490 -10.89 -12.56 36.25
CA TYR A 490 -9.43 -12.55 36.20
C TYR A 490 -8.81 -13.54 37.22
N GLU A 491 -7.56 -13.96 36.96
CA GLU A 491 -6.68 -14.63 37.93
C GLU A 491 -5.20 -14.51 37.50
N ALA A 492 -4.27 -14.71 38.44
CA ALA A 492 -2.82 -14.57 38.21
C ALA A 492 -1.95 -15.69 38.83
N PRO A 493 -2.24 -16.98 38.60
CA PRO A 493 -1.49 -18.09 39.21
C PRO A 493 -0.07 -18.21 38.63
N ASP A 494 0.89 -18.62 39.48
CA ASP A 494 2.28 -18.86 39.07
C ASP A 494 2.42 -20.24 38.41
N VAL A 495 2.19 -20.28 37.09
CA VAL A 495 2.13 -21.51 36.29
C VAL A 495 2.87 -21.36 34.95
N PRO A 496 3.26 -22.47 34.29
CA PRO A 496 3.76 -22.44 32.92
C PRO A 496 2.72 -21.92 31.91
N ASP A 497 3.19 -21.42 30.77
CA ASP A 497 2.32 -20.94 29.68
C ASP A 497 1.33 -22.02 29.21
N SER A 498 1.81 -23.26 29.05
CA SER A 498 1.01 -24.39 28.58
C SER A 498 -0.01 -24.93 29.60
N THR A 499 -0.14 -24.30 30.77
CA THR A 499 -1.30 -24.54 31.64
C THR A 499 -2.59 -24.03 30.96
N TYR A 500 -2.56 -22.83 30.38
CA TYR A 500 -3.74 -22.29 29.66
C TYR A 500 -3.81 -22.76 28.20
N ILE A 501 -5.03 -22.78 27.66
CA ILE A 501 -5.33 -23.29 26.32
C ILE A 501 -4.55 -22.62 25.17
N ASP A 502 -4.14 -21.35 25.31
CA ASP A 502 -3.37 -20.65 24.27
C ASP A 502 -1.92 -21.17 24.20
N GLY A 503 -1.30 -21.48 25.35
CA GLY A 503 0.00 -22.12 25.41
C GLY A 503 -0.05 -23.54 24.85
N GLN A 504 -1.11 -24.30 25.17
CA GLN A 504 -1.38 -25.62 24.59
C GLN A 504 -1.60 -25.54 23.05
N THR A 505 -2.27 -24.49 22.59
CA THR A 505 -2.50 -24.21 21.16
C THR A 505 -1.20 -23.83 20.44
N CYS A 506 -0.36 -22.99 21.06
CA CYS A 506 0.98 -22.67 20.57
C CYS A 506 1.85 -23.93 20.43
N ASP A 507 1.82 -24.84 21.41
CA ASP A 507 2.54 -26.12 21.36
C ASP A 507 2.06 -27.01 20.21
N LYS A 508 0.74 -27.04 19.95
CA LYS A 508 0.15 -27.78 18.81
C LYS A 508 0.56 -27.17 17.48
N VAL A 509 0.51 -25.85 17.34
CA VAL A 509 0.90 -25.13 16.11
C VAL A 509 2.39 -25.32 15.79
N ILE A 510 3.27 -25.28 16.80
CA ILE A 510 4.71 -25.57 16.64
C ILE A 510 4.93 -26.99 16.12
N LYS A 511 4.24 -27.99 16.70
CA LYS A 511 4.32 -29.40 16.24
C LYS A 511 3.80 -29.57 14.82
N ASP A 512 2.74 -28.85 14.45
CA ASP A 512 2.21 -28.86 13.08
C ASP A 512 3.17 -28.19 12.10
N MET A 513 3.73 -27.03 12.43
CA MET A 513 4.71 -26.33 11.62
C MET A 513 5.92 -27.23 11.31
N GLN A 514 6.47 -27.91 12.34
CA GLN A 514 7.55 -28.90 12.20
C GLN A 514 7.18 -30.10 11.32
N ARG A 515 5.91 -30.53 11.35
CA ARG A 515 5.38 -31.64 10.52
C ARG A 515 5.15 -31.20 9.07
N LEU A 516 4.61 -30.00 8.86
CA LEU A 516 4.29 -29.43 7.56
C LEU A 516 5.55 -29.04 6.77
N ALA A 517 6.57 -28.51 7.45
CA ALA A 517 7.88 -28.22 6.86
C ALA A 517 8.50 -29.43 6.14
N LYS A 518 8.28 -30.63 6.67
CA LYS A 518 8.80 -31.90 6.11
C LYS A 518 7.96 -32.48 4.98
N ARG A 519 6.81 -31.85 4.64
CA ARG A 519 5.79 -32.43 3.76
C ARG A 519 5.99 -32.12 2.27
N GLY A 520 6.91 -31.21 1.93
CA GLY A 520 7.22 -30.84 0.54
C GLY A 520 6.06 -30.21 -0.23
N LYS A 521 5.04 -29.69 0.48
CA LYS A 521 3.89 -28.97 -0.07
C LYS A 521 3.72 -27.65 0.69
N PRO A 522 3.24 -26.58 0.02
CA PRO A 522 2.91 -25.35 0.71
C PRO A 522 1.75 -25.57 1.68
N PHE A 523 1.70 -24.79 2.76
CA PHE A 523 0.68 -24.93 3.80
C PHE A 523 0.04 -23.61 4.20
N PHE A 524 -1.20 -23.68 4.70
CA PHE A 524 -1.90 -22.61 5.40
C PHE A 524 -2.11 -23.09 6.84
N LEU A 525 -1.37 -22.53 7.79
CA LEU A 525 -1.40 -22.90 9.19
C LEU A 525 -2.02 -21.76 9.98
N ALA A 526 -3.22 -21.97 10.50
CA ALA A 526 -3.94 -20.98 11.28
C ALA A 526 -3.76 -21.24 12.78
N CYS A 527 -3.50 -20.18 13.54
CA CYS A 527 -3.34 -20.16 14.99
C CYS A 527 -4.25 -19.10 15.60
N GLY A 528 -5.23 -19.51 16.40
CA GLY A 528 -6.21 -18.63 17.03
C GLY A 528 -6.05 -18.61 18.55
N PHE A 529 -5.51 -17.52 19.10
CA PHE A 529 -5.44 -17.31 20.54
C PHE A 529 -6.73 -16.67 21.07
N VAL A 530 -7.13 -17.06 22.29
CA VAL A 530 -8.30 -16.52 22.98
C VAL A 530 -7.95 -15.29 23.82
N ARG A 531 -6.78 -15.22 24.45
CA ARG A 531 -6.40 -14.00 25.18
C ARG A 531 -6.07 -12.87 24.20
N PRO A 532 -6.53 -11.62 24.43
CA PRO A 532 -7.06 -11.11 25.69
C PRO A 532 -8.59 -11.19 25.94
N HIS A 533 -9.37 -12.01 25.23
CA HIS A 533 -10.79 -12.25 25.57
C HIS A 533 -10.98 -12.74 27.01
N LEU A 534 -12.07 -12.28 27.64
CA LEU A 534 -12.48 -12.64 28.99
C LEU A 534 -12.63 -14.17 29.20
N PRO A 535 -12.39 -14.68 30.41
CA PRO A 535 -11.84 -13.96 31.56
C PRO A 535 -10.34 -13.71 31.37
N PHE A 536 -9.80 -12.66 32.00
CA PHE A 536 -8.39 -12.29 31.91
C PHE A 536 -7.53 -13.26 32.73
N TYR A 537 -7.31 -14.45 32.20
CA TYR A 537 -6.46 -15.47 32.82
C TYR A 537 -5.14 -15.55 32.04
N ALA A 538 -4.04 -15.26 32.74
CA ALA A 538 -2.68 -15.34 32.23
C ALA A 538 -1.71 -15.71 33.36
N PRO A 539 -0.59 -16.41 33.08
CA PRO A 539 0.41 -16.73 34.09
C PRO A 539 0.95 -15.50 34.83
N LYS A 540 1.20 -15.62 36.14
CA LYS A 540 1.66 -14.54 37.04
C LYS A 540 2.80 -13.70 36.46
N LYS A 541 3.78 -14.32 35.81
CA LYS A 541 4.93 -13.65 35.19
C LYS A 541 4.58 -12.55 34.16
N TYR A 542 3.36 -12.52 33.61
CA TYR A 542 2.90 -11.45 32.71
C TYR A 542 2.17 -10.33 33.46
N TRP A 543 1.55 -10.64 34.59
CA TRP A 543 1.03 -9.65 35.53
C TRP A 543 2.19 -8.88 36.17
N ASP A 544 3.23 -9.60 36.61
CA ASP A 544 4.43 -9.02 37.23
C ASP A 544 5.25 -8.10 36.29
N MET A 545 4.86 -7.95 35.02
CA MET A 545 5.42 -6.95 34.10
C MET A 545 4.87 -5.53 34.32
N TYR A 546 3.81 -5.39 35.13
CA TYR A 546 3.06 -4.15 35.33
C TYR A 546 2.83 -3.87 36.81
N ASP A 547 3.10 -2.63 37.26
CA ASP A 547 2.58 -2.19 38.55
C ASP A 547 1.10 -1.83 38.41
N ARG A 548 0.24 -2.46 39.22
CA ARG A 548 -1.21 -2.23 39.21
C ARG A 548 -1.58 -0.80 39.62
N ASP A 549 -0.80 -0.19 40.51
CA ASP A 549 -1.12 1.13 41.06
C ASP A 549 -0.67 2.28 40.14
N GLU A 550 0.26 2.02 39.23
CA GLU A 550 0.63 2.93 38.13
C GLU A 550 -0.32 2.86 36.92
N ILE A 551 -1.21 1.85 36.86
CA ILE A 551 -2.22 1.76 35.80
C ILE A 551 -3.32 2.79 36.08
N GLU A 552 -3.41 3.80 35.21
CA GLU A 552 -4.48 4.78 35.28
C GLU A 552 -5.79 4.25 34.65
N PRO A 553 -6.96 4.49 35.28
CA PRO A 553 -8.26 4.34 34.63
C PRO A 553 -8.37 5.21 33.37
N ALA A 554 -9.31 4.89 32.48
CA ALA A 554 -9.65 5.78 31.38
C ALA A 554 -10.00 7.21 31.89
N TYR A 555 -9.50 8.24 31.22
CA TYR A 555 -9.77 9.63 31.61
C TYR A 555 -11.21 10.04 31.25
N ASN A 556 -11.73 9.56 30.11
CA ASN A 556 -13.06 9.84 29.59
C ASN A 556 -14.15 8.89 30.13
N ARG A 557 -14.20 8.69 31.45
CA ARG A 557 -15.21 7.84 32.16
C ARG A 557 -16.61 8.46 32.21
N TYR A 558 -17.14 8.83 31.05
CA TYR A 558 -18.48 9.39 30.83
C TYR A 558 -18.97 9.04 29.42
N LYS A 559 -20.27 8.80 29.25
CA LYS A 559 -20.85 8.64 27.90
C LYS A 559 -20.53 9.87 27.03
N PRO A 560 -20.32 9.70 25.71
CA PRO A 560 -20.10 10.85 24.83
C PRO A 560 -21.23 11.88 24.96
N LYS A 561 -20.87 13.15 24.94
CA LYS A 561 -21.84 14.24 25.00
C LYS A 561 -22.75 14.18 23.77
N ASN A 562 -24.06 14.32 23.98
CA ASN A 562 -25.11 14.13 22.96
C ASN A 562 -25.16 12.70 22.37
N ALA A 563 -24.63 11.67 23.04
CA ALA A 563 -24.82 10.29 22.60
C ALA A 563 -26.31 9.88 22.66
N PRO A 564 -26.80 9.11 21.66
CA PRO A 564 -28.16 8.57 21.62
C PRO A 564 -28.40 7.43 22.63
N GLU A 565 -29.67 7.06 22.85
CA GLU A 565 -30.03 5.92 23.71
C GLU A 565 -29.72 4.56 23.07
N SER A 566 -29.64 4.48 21.74
CA SER A 566 -29.10 3.30 21.05
C SER A 566 -27.59 3.09 21.26
N LEU A 567 -26.82 4.05 21.79
CA LEU A 567 -25.43 3.80 22.21
C LEU A 567 -25.38 3.04 23.54
N ARG A 568 -25.24 1.72 23.44
CA ARG A 568 -25.25 0.77 24.57
C ARG A 568 -23.89 0.08 24.72
N GLY A 569 -23.61 -0.38 25.93
CA GLY A 569 -22.38 -1.11 26.27
C GLY A 569 -22.56 -2.63 26.26
N SER A 570 -21.45 -3.34 26.46
CA SER A 570 -21.47 -4.78 26.74
C SER A 570 -22.02 -5.10 28.13
N GLY A 571 -22.70 -6.23 28.25
CA GLY A 571 -23.03 -6.87 29.54
C GLY A 571 -22.12 -8.05 29.91
N GLU A 572 -21.05 -8.27 29.14
CA GLU A 572 -20.23 -9.49 29.16
C GLU A 572 -19.52 -9.74 30.49
N PHE A 573 -18.96 -8.71 31.11
CA PHE A 573 -18.38 -8.80 32.47
C PHE A 573 -19.38 -9.37 33.50
N GLY A 574 -20.67 -9.06 33.38
CA GLY A 574 -21.74 -9.60 34.23
C GLY A 574 -22.04 -11.10 34.00
N SER A 575 -21.21 -11.78 33.19
CA SER A 575 -21.20 -13.24 33.04
C SER A 575 -20.10 -13.92 33.87
N TYR A 576 -19.29 -13.18 34.63
CA TYR A 576 -18.21 -13.68 35.46
C TYR A 576 -18.35 -13.19 36.90
N HIS A 577 -17.72 -13.84 37.87
CA HIS A 577 -17.70 -13.33 39.23
C HIS A 577 -16.79 -12.10 39.33
N ASP A 578 -17.20 -11.07 40.05
CA ASP A 578 -16.49 -9.79 40.17
C ASP A 578 -15.43 -9.76 41.30
N ARG A 579 -15.28 -10.88 42.02
CA ARG A 579 -14.52 -10.99 43.29
C ARG A 579 -14.94 -9.94 44.34
N ASN A 580 -16.22 -9.55 44.35
CA ASN A 580 -16.80 -8.48 45.16
C ASN A 580 -16.31 -7.05 44.81
N ILE A 581 -15.61 -6.87 43.69
CA ILE A 581 -15.15 -5.56 43.23
C ILE A 581 -16.30 -4.84 42.51
N GLN A 582 -16.68 -3.66 43.00
CA GLN A 582 -17.77 -2.88 42.39
C GLN A 582 -17.45 -2.53 40.92
N TYR A 583 -18.29 -3.00 40.00
CA TYR A 583 -18.18 -2.72 38.57
C TYR A 583 -18.03 -1.21 38.27
N ASN A 584 -17.11 -0.87 37.36
CA ASN A 584 -16.74 0.51 37.00
C ASN A 584 -16.15 1.40 38.14
N SER A 585 -15.87 0.86 39.33
CA SER A 585 -15.03 1.55 40.32
C SER A 585 -13.59 1.78 39.83
N THR A 586 -12.83 2.66 40.47
CA THR A 586 -11.40 2.85 40.14
C THR A 586 -10.60 1.57 40.35
N GLU A 587 -10.92 0.77 41.37
CA GLU A 587 -10.32 -0.55 41.59
C GLU A 587 -10.60 -1.50 40.43
N PHE A 588 -11.87 -1.60 40.01
CA PHE A 588 -12.29 -2.39 38.85
C PHE A 588 -11.53 -1.98 37.58
N HIS A 589 -11.40 -0.67 37.31
CA HIS A 589 -10.66 -0.16 36.16
C HIS A 589 -9.19 -0.61 36.18
N ARG A 590 -8.51 -0.52 37.33
CA ARG A 590 -7.11 -0.94 37.49
C ARG A 590 -6.94 -2.43 37.26
N ILE A 591 -7.71 -3.27 37.95
CA ILE A 591 -7.56 -4.73 37.84
C ILE A 591 -7.96 -5.26 36.45
N ALA A 592 -9.00 -4.71 35.82
CA ALA A 592 -9.44 -5.11 34.50
C ALA A 592 -8.45 -4.67 33.40
N ARG A 593 -7.88 -3.45 33.49
CA ARG A 593 -6.81 -3.01 32.58
C ARG A 593 -5.54 -3.85 32.78
N HIS A 594 -5.13 -4.09 34.02
CA HIS A 594 -3.99 -4.97 34.33
C HIS A 594 -4.18 -6.37 33.73
N GLY A 595 -5.34 -7.00 33.93
CA GLY A 595 -5.62 -8.32 33.36
C GLY A 595 -5.56 -8.33 31.84
N TYR A 596 -6.10 -7.32 31.17
CA TYR A 596 -5.95 -7.16 29.73
C TYR A 596 -4.49 -7.02 29.31
N TYR A 597 -3.69 -6.19 30.00
CA TYR A 597 -2.27 -5.96 29.70
C TYR A 597 -1.43 -7.23 29.88
N ALA A 598 -1.66 -7.98 30.96
CA ALA A 598 -1.03 -9.27 31.20
C ALA A 598 -1.40 -10.30 30.12
N CYS A 599 -2.67 -10.34 29.71
CA CYS A 599 -3.14 -11.20 28.62
C CYS A 599 -2.55 -10.82 27.25
N VAL A 600 -2.37 -9.53 26.95
CA VAL A 600 -1.70 -9.07 25.72
C VAL A 600 -0.22 -9.48 25.70
N SER A 601 0.50 -9.29 26.80
CA SER A 601 1.91 -9.75 26.92
C SER A 601 2.05 -11.27 26.89
N TYR A 602 1.05 -12.00 27.38
CA TYR A 602 1.01 -13.45 27.24
C TYR A 602 0.85 -13.88 25.77
N ALA A 603 -0.13 -13.30 25.05
CA ALA A 603 -0.32 -13.55 23.63
C ALA A 603 0.93 -13.16 22.80
N ASP A 604 1.57 -12.03 23.12
CA ASP A 604 2.85 -11.61 22.52
C ASP A 604 3.95 -12.66 22.69
N ALA A 605 4.16 -13.17 23.91
CA ALA A 605 5.16 -14.19 24.16
C ALA A 605 4.89 -15.48 23.37
N LEU A 606 3.62 -15.87 23.19
CA LEU A 606 3.25 -17.00 22.34
C LEU A 606 3.51 -16.72 20.85
N VAL A 607 3.19 -15.52 20.34
CA VAL A 607 3.57 -15.10 18.98
C VAL A 607 5.09 -15.18 18.80
N GLY A 608 5.88 -14.72 19.78
CA GLY A 608 7.34 -14.85 19.77
C GLY A 608 7.84 -16.28 19.60
N ARG A 609 7.18 -17.25 20.25
CA ARG A 609 7.50 -18.69 20.10
C ARG A 609 7.18 -19.21 18.69
N LEU A 610 6.09 -18.76 18.07
CA LEU A 610 5.73 -19.13 16.69
C LEU A 610 6.76 -18.58 15.68
N LEU A 611 7.14 -17.30 15.83
CA LEU A 611 8.13 -16.65 14.96
C LEU A 611 9.53 -17.27 15.12
N ALA A 612 9.92 -17.62 16.35
CA ALA A 612 11.18 -18.32 16.61
C ALA A 612 11.23 -19.72 15.99
N GLU A 613 10.10 -20.44 15.91
CA GLU A 613 10.06 -21.74 15.24
C GLU A 613 10.08 -21.60 13.70
N LEU A 614 9.45 -20.57 13.12
CA LEU A 614 9.59 -20.26 11.69
C LEU A 614 11.06 -20.01 11.30
N ASP A 615 11.77 -19.23 12.10
CA ASP A 615 13.21 -18.91 11.93
C ASP A 615 14.07 -20.18 12.04
N LYS A 616 13.87 -20.96 13.11
CA LYS A 616 14.56 -22.24 13.35
C LYS A 616 14.31 -23.30 12.27
N LEU A 617 13.15 -23.27 11.61
CA LEU A 617 12.82 -24.15 10.48
C LEU A 617 13.25 -23.59 9.12
N ALA A 618 13.88 -22.40 9.08
CA ALA A 618 14.25 -21.67 7.86
C ALA A 618 13.07 -21.43 6.90
N LEU A 619 11.89 -21.13 7.46
CA LEU A 619 10.65 -20.92 6.72
C LEU A 619 10.31 -19.45 6.45
N VAL A 620 11.01 -18.51 7.10
CA VAL A 620 10.72 -17.06 7.07
C VAL A 620 10.64 -16.52 5.64
N ASP A 621 11.65 -16.81 4.82
CA ASP A 621 11.75 -16.29 3.44
C ASP A 621 10.67 -16.86 2.48
N ASN A 622 9.90 -17.86 2.92
CA ASN A 622 8.82 -18.48 2.14
C ASN A 622 7.49 -18.56 2.92
N THR A 623 7.28 -17.71 3.93
CA THR A 623 6.04 -17.71 4.72
C THR A 623 5.50 -16.29 4.87
N ILE A 624 4.26 -16.09 4.41
CA ILE A 624 3.47 -14.90 4.73
C ILE A 624 2.94 -15.06 6.15
N VAL A 625 3.19 -14.07 7.01
CA VAL A 625 2.64 -14.02 8.37
C VAL A 625 1.60 -12.91 8.42
N VAL A 626 0.37 -13.25 8.79
CA VAL A 626 -0.70 -12.29 9.08
C VAL A 626 -1.01 -12.36 10.57
N LEU A 627 -1.02 -11.22 11.24
CA LEU A 627 -1.55 -11.09 12.61
C LEU A 627 -2.70 -10.09 12.59
N TRP A 628 -3.83 -10.47 13.18
CA TRP A 628 -5.01 -9.61 13.30
C TRP A 628 -5.73 -9.83 14.64
N GLY A 629 -6.27 -8.74 15.20
CA GLY A 629 -7.30 -8.81 16.25
C GLY A 629 -8.68 -8.90 15.62
N ASP A 630 -9.63 -9.68 16.15
CA ASP A 630 -10.90 -9.91 15.44
C ASP A 630 -11.92 -8.76 15.55
N HIS A 631 -11.77 -7.87 16.53
CA HIS A 631 -12.39 -6.55 16.60
C HIS A 631 -11.74 -5.73 17.72
N GLY A 632 -12.16 -4.47 17.90
CA GLY A 632 -11.67 -3.63 18.98
C GLY A 632 -12.18 -4.03 20.38
N TRP A 633 -11.75 -3.31 21.40
CA TRP A 633 -12.11 -3.53 22.80
C TRP A 633 -12.09 -2.22 23.63
N ASN A 634 -13.08 -2.02 24.50
CA ASN A 634 -13.12 -0.91 25.44
C ASN A 634 -12.52 -1.31 26.79
N LEU A 635 -11.61 -0.50 27.31
CA LEU A 635 -10.90 -0.63 28.59
C LEU A 635 -11.34 0.44 29.60
N GLY A 636 -12.65 0.70 29.63
CA GLY A 636 -13.27 1.69 30.52
C GLY A 636 -13.49 3.06 29.89
N GLU A 637 -13.04 3.28 28.65
CA GLU A 637 -13.37 4.50 27.90
C GLU A 637 -14.91 4.62 27.79
N HIS A 638 -15.44 5.82 28.06
CA HIS A 638 -16.87 6.11 28.18
C HIS A 638 -17.67 5.29 29.23
N ASN A 639 -17.00 4.66 30.20
CA ASN A 639 -17.54 3.61 31.08
C ASN A 639 -18.02 2.35 30.35
N TYR A 640 -17.67 2.19 29.07
CA TYR A 640 -17.89 0.98 28.32
C TYR A 640 -16.72 0.01 28.51
N TRP A 641 -17.07 -1.26 28.46
CA TRP A 641 -16.14 -2.38 28.54
C TRP A 641 -16.51 -3.40 27.47
N SER A 642 -15.53 -4.22 27.09
CA SER A 642 -15.68 -5.22 26.03
C SER A 642 -15.99 -4.60 24.66
N LYS A 643 -16.63 -5.34 23.74
CA LYS A 643 -16.77 -4.98 22.32
C LYS A 643 -18.10 -4.37 21.86
N HIS A 644 -19.23 -4.66 22.51
CA HIS A 644 -20.57 -4.54 21.90
C HIS A 644 -21.17 -3.11 21.68
N ASN A 645 -20.43 -2.19 21.05
CA ASN A 645 -20.87 -0.84 20.64
C ASN A 645 -20.27 -0.47 19.26
N LEU A 646 -20.66 0.69 18.72
CA LEU A 646 -20.26 1.16 17.38
C LEU A 646 -19.22 2.30 17.39
N LEU A 647 -18.55 2.53 18.53
CA LEU A 647 -17.43 3.46 18.62
C LEU A 647 -16.17 2.86 17.99
N HIS A 648 -15.22 3.72 17.64
CA HIS A 648 -13.93 3.34 17.06
C HIS A 648 -13.20 2.29 17.91
N ASN A 649 -13.18 2.45 19.23
CA ASN A 649 -12.51 1.50 20.13
C ASN A 649 -13.06 0.08 20.05
N SER A 650 -14.28 -0.12 19.54
CA SER A 650 -14.89 -1.42 19.28
C SER A 650 -14.71 -1.94 17.86
N THR A 651 -14.51 -1.04 16.89
CA THR A 651 -14.54 -1.37 15.44
C THR A 651 -13.16 -1.38 14.79
N HIS A 652 -12.18 -0.70 15.38
CA HIS A 652 -10.80 -0.64 14.95
C HIS A 652 -9.96 -1.70 15.69
N ALA A 653 -9.18 -2.48 14.93
CA ALA A 653 -8.41 -3.61 15.43
C ALA A 653 -7.05 -3.69 14.70
N PRO A 654 -6.01 -4.28 15.31
CA PRO A 654 -4.69 -4.31 14.73
C PRO A 654 -4.64 -5.28 13.56
N LEU A 655 -3.90 -4.91 12.52
CA LEU A 655 -3.53 -5.77 11.39
C LEU A 655 -2.05 -5.55 11.04
N ILE A 656 -1.30 -6.64 10.94
CA ILE A 656 0.09 -6.67 10.49
C ILE A 656 0.24 -7.77 9.45
N ILE A 657 0.85 -7.45 8.31
CA ILE A 657 1.15 -8.41 7.24
C ILE A 657 2.65 -8.35 6.93
N SER A 658 3.35 -9.46 7.17
CA SER A 658 4.74 -9.69 6.76
C SER A 658 4.73 -10.69 5.60
N ALA A 659 5.05 -10.22 4.39
CA ALA A 659 5.06 -11.05 3.19
C ALA A 659 6.46 -11.00 2.52
N PRO A 660 7.04 -12.16 2.10
CA PRO A 660 8.33 -12.18 1.41
C PRO A 660 8.34 -11.29 0.16
N GLY A 661 9.36 -10.41 0.05
CA GLY A 661 9.52 -9.50 -1.08
C GLY A 661 8.73 -8.18 -1.00
N PHE A 662 8.01 -7.92 0.09
CA PHE A 662 7.27 -6.66 0.31
C PHE A 662 8.01 -5.70 1.25
N LYS A 663 7.44 -4.49 1.45
CA LYS A 663 8.01 -3.51 2.38
C LYS A 663 8.01 -4.06 3.81
N GLN A 664 9.03 -3.69 4.58
CA GLN A 664 9.21 -4.07 5.97
C GLN A 664 9.46 -2.82 6.81
N ASN A 665 9.16 -2.87 8.11
CA ASN A 665 9.33 -1.78 9.05
C ASN A 665 8.61 -0.48 8.62
N VAL A 666 7.38 -0.62 8.12
CA VAL A 666 6.57 0.51 7.63
C VAL A 666 5.15 0.45 8.20
N LYS A 667 4.55 1.62 8.37
CA LYS A 667 3.14 1.78 8.71
C LYS A 667 2.37 2.34 7.51
N THR A 668 1.10 2.00 7.41
CA THR A 668 0.17 2.62 6.45
C THR A 668 -1.04 3.21 7.16
N ASP A 669 -1.43 4.41 6.74
CA ASP A 669 -2.72 5.05 7.05
C ASP A 669 -3.78 4.73 5.98
N GLY A 670 -3.52 3.74 5.12
CA GLY A 670 -4.50 3.20 4.19
C GLY A 670 -5.69 2.62 4.95
N LEU A 671 -6.89 3.11 4.64
CA LEU A 671 -8.13 2.62 5.25
C LEU A 671 -8.49 1.25 4.67
N VAL A 672 -8.60 0.22 5.52
CA VAL A 672 -8.85 -1.17 5.12
C VAL A 672 -9.90 -1.85 5.99
N GLU A 673 -10.44 -2.95 5.48
CA GLU A 673 -11.49 -3.75 6.11
C GLU A 673 -11.06 -5.22 6.21
N PHE A 674 -11.57 -5.97 7.18
CA PHE A 674 -11.14 -7.38 7.32
C PHE A 674 -11.55 -8.29 6.16
N VAL A 675 -12.64 -8.00 5.45
CA VAL A 675 -12.95 -8.65 4.16
C VAL A 675 -11.84 -8.50 3.10
N ASP A 676 -10.91 -7.54 3.25
CA ASP A 676 -9.79 -7.31 2.34
C ASP A 676 -8.64 -8.33 2.52
N ILE A 677 -8.56 -8.96 3.69
CA ILE A 677 -7.48 -9.92 4.03
C ILE A 677 -7.54 -11.15 3.10
N TYR A 678 -8.74 -11.61 2.74
CA TYR A 678 -8.94 -12.75 1.85
C TYR A 678 -8.40 -12.50 0.43
N PRO A 679 -8.88 -11.49 -0.35
CA PRO A 679 -8.32 -11.23 -1.68
C PRO A 679 -6.83 -10.88 -1.64
N THR A 680 -6.34 -10.22 -0.57
CA THR A 680 -4.90 -9.98 -0.36
C THR A 680 -4.10 -11.28 -0.31
N LEU A 681 -4.55 -12.26 0.49
CA LEU A 681 -3.88 -13.55 0.61
C LEU A 681 -3.97 -14.39 -0.67
N CYS A 682 -5.08 -14.30 -1.42
CA CYS A 682 -5.17 -14.90 -2.76
C CYS A 682 -4.10 -14.34 -3.69
N GLU A 683 -3.99 -13.01 -3.80
CA GLU A 683 -3.03 -12.35 -4.68
C GLU A 683 -1.57 -12.64 -4.29
N LEU A 684 -1.22 -12.53 -3.00
CA LEU A 684 0.13 -12.79 -2.49
C LEU A 684 0.63 -14.23 -2.78
N VAL A 685 -0.27 -15.18 -2.99
CA VAL A 685 0.03 -16.60 -3.19
C VAL A 685 -0.15 -17.04 -4.66
N GLY A 686 -0.71 -16.17 -5.51
CA GLY A 686 -1.05 -16.50 -6.90
C GLY A 686 -2.21 -17.50 -7.00
N ILE A 687 -3.26 -17.26 -6.21
CA ILE A 687 -4.55 -17.95 -6.25
C ILE A 687 -5.57 -16.99 -6.87
N GLU A 688 -6.34 -17.45 -7.86
CA GLU A 688 -7.44 -16.66 -8.42
C GLU A 688 -8.47 -16.34 -7.32
N PRO A 689 -8.78 -15.07 -7.02
CA PRO A 689 -9.73 -14.72 -5.99
C PRO A 689 -11.15 -15.19 -6.38
N PRO A 690 -11.90 -15.85 -5.46
CA PRO A 690 -13.30 -16.17 -5.69
C PRO A 690 -14.14 -14.94 -6.06
N LYS A 691 -15.10 -15.11 -6.98
CA LYS A 691 -15.92 -14.01 -7.50
C LYS A 691 -16.86 -13.36 -6.47
N HIS A 692 -17.16 -14.06 -5.37
CA HIS A 692 -18.08 -13.60 -4.34
C HIS A 692 -17.44 -12.64 -3.31
N LEU A 693 -16.13 -12.37 -3.43
CA LEU A 693 -15.41 -11.51 -2.48
C LEU A 693 -15.81 -10.04 -2.67
N GLU A 694 -16.23 -9.41 -1.57
CA GLU A 694 -16.62 -7.99 -1.52
C GLU A 694 -15.46 -7.08 -1.07
N GLY A 695 -14.40 -7.68 -0.54
CA GLY A 695 -13.15 -7.00 -0.21
C GLY A 695 -12.32 -6.63 -1.45
N LYS A 696 -11.26 -5.86 -1.21
CA LYS A 696 -10.24 -5.49 -2.20
C LYS A 696 -8.87 -5.84 -1.67
N SER A 697 -7.97 -6.31 -2.53
CA SER A 697 -6.61 -6.62 -2.12
C SER A 697 -5.88 -5.39 -1.56
N MET A 698 -5.13 -5.60 -0.48
CA MET A 698 -4.24 -4.63 0.15
C MET A 698 -2.81 -4.73 -0.37
N VAL A 699 -2.52 -5.59 -1.36
CA VAL A 699 -1.20 -5.67 -1.99
C VAL A 699 -0.67 -4.30 -2.46
N PRO A 700 -1.50 -3.37 -3.00
CA PRO A 700 -1.04 -2.00 -3.28
C PRO A 700 -0.47 -1.30 -2.04
N LEU A 701 -1.09 -1.45 -0.87
CA LEU A 701 -0.63 -0.89 0.42
C LEU A 701 0.62 -1.60 0.96
N LEU A 702 0.81 -2.88 0.62
CA LEU A 702 2.03 -3.62 0.98
C LEU A 702 3.25 -3.20 0.15
N ARG A 703 3.01 -2.61 -1.02
CA ARG A 703 4.03 -2.08 -1.95
C ARG A 703 4.29 -0.60 -1.71
N GLU A 704 3.21 0.16 -1.54
CA GLU A 704 3.17 1.61 -1.38
C GLU A 704 2.33 2.01 -0.14
N PRO A 705 2.91 1.93 1.08
CA PRO A 705 2.20 2.23 2.33
C PRO A 705 1.62 3.65 2.45
N GLY A 706 2.04 4.59 1.60
CA GLY A 706 1.55 5.98 1.58
C GLY A 706 0.21 6.19 0.87
N GLN A 707 -0.36 5.18 0.22
CA GLN A 707 -1.69 5.31 -0.41
C GLN A 707 -2.81 5.35 0.65
N PHE A 708 -3.91 6.06 0.34
CA PHE A 708 -5.04 6.25 1.27
C PHE A 708 -5.95 5.03 1.46
N GLY A 709 -5.76 3.93 0.70
CA GLY A 709 -6.63 2.76 0.76
C GLY A 709 -8.07 3.06 0.29
N LYS A 710 -9.06 2.47 0.97
CA LYS A 710 -10.48 2.68 0.68
C LYS A 710 -10.95 4.09 1.04
N ARG A 711 -12.00 4.57 0.34
CA ARG A 711 -12.68 5.82 0.70
C ARG A 711 -13.52 5.72 1.98
N ALA A 712 -13.97 4.51 2.32
CA ALA A 712 -14.86 4.22 3.43
C ALA A 712 -14.71 2.76 3.86
N ALA A 713 -14.91 2.51 5.15
CA ALA A 713 -15.10 1.18 5.75
C ALA A 713 -16.49 1.10 6.40
N PHE A 714 -17.08 -0.09 6.44
CA PHE A 714 -18.46 -0.34 6.82
C PHE A 714 -18.55 -1.39 7.93
N THR A 715 -19.21 -1.02 9.03
CA THR A 715 -19.42 -1.91 10.18
C THR A 715 -20.90 -1.92 10.55
N LYS A 716 -21.45 -3.10 10.86
CA LYS A 716 -22.83 -3.26 11.33
C LYS A 716 -22.84 -3.88 12.73
N TRP A 717 -23.71 -3.35 13.59
CA TRP A 717 -24.04 -3.99 14.86
C TRP A 717 -25.51 -3.78 15.19
N ARG A 718 -26.28 -4.87 15.21
CA ARG A 718 -27.73 -4.85 15.49
C ARG A 718 -28.46 -3.84 14.57
N ASP A 719 -29.14 -2.87 15.17
CA ASP A 719 -29.90 -1.78 14.57
C ASP A 719 -29.05 -0.59 14.09
N GLY A 720 -27.72 -0.63 14.30
CA GLY A 720 -26.80 0.43 13.88
C GLY A 720 -25.91 0.06 12.69
N LEU A 721 -25.67 1.04 11.82
CA LEU A 721 -24.78 0.99 10.66
C LEU A 721 -23.74 2.12 10.76
N VAL A 722 -22.46 1.79 10.56
CA VAL A 722 -21.35 2.74 10.57
C VAL A 722 -20.75 2.90 9.18
N VAL A 723 -20.36 4.12 8.85
CA VAL A 723 -19.36 4.41 7.83
C VAL A 723 -18.19 5.16 8.46
N THR A 724 -17.01 4.59 8.36
CA THR A 724 -15.76 5.21 8.79
C THR A 724 -15.00 5.69 7.56
N THR A 725 -14.51 6.92 7.61
CA THR A 725 -13.68 7.55 6.57
C THR A 725 -12.33 7.96 7.18
N ARG A 726 -11.45 8.58 6.39
CA ARG A 726 -10.18 9.11 6.92
C ARG A 726 -10.38 10.13 8.06
N ASP A 727 -11.45 10.92 8.00
CA ASP A 727 -11.65 12.11 8.85
C ASP A 727 -12.85 12.00 9.81
N PHE A 728 -13.75 11.03 9.60
CA PHE A 728 -15.02 10.92 10.33
C PHE A 728 -15.44 9.47 10.61
N THR A 729 -16.00 9.24 11.80
CA THR A 729 -16.86 8.09 12.12
C THR A 729 -18.31 8.57 12.11
N TYR A 730 -19.19 7.94 11.32
CA TYR A 730 -20.62 8.28 11.28
C TYR A 730 -21.49 7.03 11.46
N THR A 731 -22.51 7.12 12.32
CA THR A 731 -23.42 6.04 12.65
C THR A 731 -24.86 6.47 12.44
N GLU A 732 -25.68 5.61 11.81
CA GLU A 732 -27.14 5.72 11.83
C GLU A 732 -27.75 4.48 12.47
N TYR A 733 -28.78 4.68 13.28
CA TYR A 733 -29.59 3.64 13.87
C TYR A 733 -30.97 3.55 13.17
N ASP A 734 -31.61 2.38 13.21
CA ASP A 734 -32.92 2.15 12.58
C ASP A 734 -33.99 3.15 13.06
N ASN A 735 -33.92 3.57 14.34
CA ASN A 735 -34.79 4.56 14.97
C ASN A 735 -34.51 6.03 14.56
N LYS A 736 -33.56 6.27 13.64
CA LYS A 736 -33.08 7.58 13.17
C LYS A 736 -32.25 8.39 14.15
N GLU A 737 -31.86 7.82 15.29
CA GLU A 737 -30.74 8.36 16.06
C GLU A 737 -29.44 8.25 15.24
N ARG A 738 -28.53 9.21 15.45
CA ARG A 738 -27.28 9.32 14.68
C ARG A 738 -26.12 9.81 15.53
N MET A 739 -24.92 9.37 15.17
CA MET A 739 -23.66 9.83 15.76
C MET A 739 -22.70 10.30 14.66
N LEU A 740 -22.00 11.40 14.91
CA LEU A 740 -20.88 11.87 14.09
C LEU A 740 -19.74 12.29 15.01
N PHE A 741 -18.53 11.79 14.72
CA PHE A 741 -17.29 12.22 15.37
C PHE A 741 -16.30 12.70 14.30
N ASP A 742 -15.81 13.94 14.45
CA ASP A 742 -14.71 14.48 13.63
C ASP A 742 -13.38 14.02 14.23
N ARG A 743 -12.87 12.91 13.70
CA ARG A 743 -11.68 12.18 14.20
C ARG A 743 -10.40 13.00 14.22
N ARG A 744 -10.37 14.15 13.54
CA ARG A 744 -9.24 15.09 13.52
C ARG A 744 -9.25 16.04 14.72
N LYS A 745 -10.41 16.26 15.34
CA LYS A 745 -10.63 17.15 16.49
C LYS A 745 -10.88 16.36 17.78
N ASP A 746 -11.58 15.24 17.66
CA ASP A 746 -11.98 14.35 18.75
C ASP A 746 -11.73 12.88 18.34
N PRO A 747 -10.45 12.45 18.28
CA PRO A 747 -10.08 11.05 17.98
C PRO A 747 -10.57 10.06 19.05
N GLU A 748 -11.06 10.58 20.17
CA GLU A 748 -11.47 9.86 21.37
C GLU A 748 -13.00 9.84 21.54
N GLU A 749 -13.74 10.31 20.51
CA GLU A 749 -15.19 10.21 20.37
C GLU A 749 -16.01 10.68 21.60
N ASN A 750 -15.52 11.74 22.26
CA ASN A 750 -16.13 12.35 23.44
C ASN A 750 -17.41 13.16 23.15
N VAL A 751 -17.60 13.69 21.95
CA VAL A 751 -18.71 14.60 21.60
C VAL A 751 -19.36 14.22 20.28
N ASN A 752 -20.60 13.76 20.34
CA ASN A 752 -21.42 13.58 19.14
C ASN A 752 -21.82 14.95 18.58
N VAL A 753 -21.39 15.24 17.35
CA VAL A 753 -21.65 16.49 16.61
C VAL A 753 -22.69 16.34 15.50
N ALA A 754 -23.44 15.23 15.42
CA ALA A 754 -24.41 14.99 14.36
C ALA A 754 -25.55 16.02 14.27
N GLU A 755 -25.91 16.68 15.38
CA GLU A 755 -26.91 17.75 15.43
C GLU A 755 -26.31 19.17 15.37
N ALA A 756 -24.98 19.31 15.27
CA ALA A 756 -24.34 20.61 15.19
C ALA A 756 -24.55 21.23 13.79
N ALA A 757 -24.90 22.52 13.75
CA ALA A 757 -25.25 23.22 12.52
C ALA A 757 -24.11 23.21 11.48
N GLU A 758 -22.86 23.33 11.93
CA GLU A 758 -21.67 23.33 11.06
C GLU A 758 -21.38 21.98 10.37
N TYR A 759 -21.95 20.88 10.87
CA TYR A 759 -21.75 19.53 10.32
C TYR A 759 -22.92 19.00 9.48
N GLN A 760 -24.02 19.74 9.30
CA GLN A 760 -25.23 19.17 8.65
C GLN A 760 -25.01 18.72 7.20
N GLU A 761 -24.22 19.44 6.39
CA GLU A 761 -23.86 18.97 5.04
C GLU A 761 -22.89 17.77 5.08
N THR A 762 -22.02 17.68 6.09
CA THR A 762 -21.17 16.49 6.32
C THR A 762 -22.01 15.27 6.68
N VAL A 763 -22.98 15.41 7.60
CA VAL A 763 -23.93 14.36 7.98
C VAL A 763 -24.72 13.87 6.76
N LYS A 764 -25.24 14.79 5.94
CA LYS A 764 -25.96 14.46 4.71
C LYS A 764 -25.10 13.72 3.68
N ALA A 765 -23.83 14.11 3.53
CA ALA A 765 -22.88 13.42 2.65
C ALA A 765 -22.51 12.02 3.17
N LEU A 766 -22.31 11.86 4.48
CA LEU A 766 -21.96 10.58 5.11
C LEU A 766 -23.18 9.64 5.17
N SER A 767 -24.38 10.14 5.42
CA SER A 767 -25.65 9.40 5.31
C SER A 767 -25.87 8.85 3.90
N LYS A 768 -25.64 9.68 2.87
CA LYS A 768 -25.66 9.23 1.48
C LYS A 768 -24.63 8.12 1.24
N LEU A 769 -23.36 8.35 1.64
CA LEU A 769 -22.26 7.38 1.48
C LEU A 769 -22.54 6.05 2.19
N LEU A 770 -23.12 6.10 3.39
CA LEU A 770 -23.56 4.94 4.17
C LEU A 770 -24.61 4.15 3.38
N SER A 771 -25.69 4.80 2.93
CA SER A 771 -26.78 4.14 2.20
C SER A 771 -26.36 3.57 0.85
N GLU A 772 -25.51 4.28 0.09
CA GLU A 772 -24.97 3.80 -1.20
C GLU A 772 -23.92 2.71 -1.02
N GLY A 773 -23.16 2.74 0.09
CA GLY A 773 -22.27 1.68 0.51
C GLY A 773 -23.03 0.39 0.76
N TRP A 774 -23.94 0.39 1.73
CA TRP A 774 -24.71 -0.80 2.11
C TRP A 774 -25.58 -1.36 0.98
N LYS A 775 -26.11 -0.52 0.07
CA LYS A 775 -26.80 -1.02 -1.14
C LYS A 775 -25.87 -1.83 -2.05
N ARG A 776 -24.67 -1.32 -2.36
CA ARG A 776 -23.69 -2.06 -3.19
C ARG A 776 -23.19 -3.36 -2.55
N ILE A 777 -23.24 -3.44 -1.22
CA ILE A 777 -22.89 -4.65 -0.48
C ILE A 777 -24.09 -5.64 -0.46
N GLN A 778 -25.33 -5.15 -0.50
CA GLN A 778 -26.54 -5.99 -0.50
C GLN A 778 -26.97 -6.49 -1.90
N GLU A 779 -26.57 -5.81 -2.97
CA GLU A 779 -26.83 -6.21 -4.36
C GLU A 779 -25.73 -7.18 -4.82
N PRO A 780 -26.04 -8.44 -5.18
CA PRO A 780 -25.05 -9.36 -5.73
C PRO A 780 -24.43 -8.79 -7.01
N SER A 781 -23.11 -8.88 -7.14
CA SER A 781 -22.43 -8.59 -8.40
C SER A 781 -22.84 -9.59 -9.48
N GLU A 782 -23.49 -9.11 -10.54
CA GLU A 782 -23.87 -9.89 -11.74
C GLU A 782 -22.68 -10.52 -12.48
#